data_AF-A0A942BMQ2-F1
#
_entry.id   AF-A0A942BMQ2-F1
#
_cell.length_a   1.000
_cell.length_b   1.000
_cell.length_c   1.000
_cell.angle_alpha   90.00
_cell.angle_beta   90.00
_cell.angle_gamma   90.00
#
_symmetry.space_group_name_H-M   'P 1'
#
loop_
_entity.id
_entity.type
_entity.pdbx_description
1 polymer ?
#
loop_
_entity_poly.entity_id
_entity_poly.type
_entity_poly.pdbx_seq_one_letter_code
_entity_poly.pdbx_strand_id
1 'polypeptide(L)'
;MSLFVALIVALQGGQKVSLGLPSDRLDRQLEALGKALDLKLQASPALKDRYMVIALYEAEPKAALAQVASTALAEWEQRGDTYWLVPSSRLRSQFRADALAVRIARLQKEINRVTKLFSDMPKFDPKAAGNLADSVQKAIDMGPGRQGEFNRAQYEQEQKLQDMLPEQRLLHRFMIQYGAKNFAELKSGDRIVFSFTPNRMQVPMPNGMQGAWNEFVREQSNWVQSRSRLKAGGDEDYRFWNFRNSPSVENTKKVIAVLSRDENNSNLSIKAADAKGKLVFSTTKYLGNEFDGPEAMEGLNTPPSDPLTFEPAGEKISLKPLFEQQKLTLTPEVRKIILHPDVYDPSTLFDGNVWVQLSKKLKKSITILHNDNTCFLGGYLTSGPKMNWKSFGPMLKAMVVMKEDEATISMTSNQEADPTFVPVDRKALARFMQRIDSEGYMSLDASAEFALSRPVGTADMDFVTMIYLTAMFGETEFMGGDDRPALQLYGAMSPAQRSEWAKAKTKGTPLMVSVSSLTPYQRGVLEAMVFRARNGSGIDEIGDPEEAVSAPDEVEGALYYGTLRQEPTEAMPNGIPASTTYSMNIDFQTVVFTSEKRRFMSRQGMDANGLAWRVYAKANPDRFPWSRDEPAVDLDHLKVGRREKVEFGFQLMPKLYKSCQAIRERSDSKEMKLSQLPPDFLKAYKDALSNYETTYKNLPPGANPGGGPPPPPAR
;
A
#
# COMPACT_ATOMS: atom_id res chain seq x y z
N MET A 1 24.51 30.72 16.86
CA MET A 1 25.66 30.36 17.72
C MET A 1 25.55 30.94 19.13
N SER A 2 25.08 32.19 19.33
CA SER A 2 25.09 32.83 20.66
C SER A 2 24.21 32.19 21.74
N LEU A 3 23.14 31.45 21.39
CA LEU A 3 22.28 30.75 22.35
C LEU A 3 22.85 29.40 22.86
N PHE A 4 23.73 28.76 22.09
CA PHE A 4 24.33 27.48 22.50
C PHE A 4 25.36 27.64 23.62
N VAL A 5 25.86 28.87 23.81
CA VAL A 5 26.84 29.21 24.85
C VAL A 5 26.20 29.29 26.24
N ALA A 6 24.94 29.72 26.35
CA ALA A 6 24.23 29.81 27.63
C ALA A 6 23.96 28.42 28.25
N LEU A 7 23.61 27.43 27.41
CA LEU A 7 23.41 26.03 27.83
C LEU A 7 24.71 25.41 28.39
N ILE A 8 25.88 25.86 27.91
CA ILE A 8 27.19 25.32 28.34
C ILE A 8 27.53 25.71 29.78
N VAL A 9 27.05 26.86 30.26
CA VAL A 9 27.38 27.35 31.62
C VAL A 9 26.57 26.62 32.70
N ALA A 10 25.34 26.20 32.39
CA ALA A 10 24.47 25.49 33.36
C ALA A 10 24.88 24.02 33.59
N LEU A 11 25.58 23.38 32.64
CA LEU A 11 25.90 21.95 32.66
C LEU A 11 27.35 21.62 33.02
N GLN A 12 28.05 22.51 33.74
CA GLN A 12 29.48 22.34 34.05
C GLN A 12 29.81 21.25 35.08
N GLY A 13 28.81 20.59 35.67
CA GLY A 13 29.02 19.36 36.44
C GLY A 13 29.06 18.16 35.50
N GLY A 14 30.24 17.55 35.30
CA GLY A 14 30.47 16.36 34.45
C GLY A 14 29.82 15.07 34.95
N GLN A 15 28.63 15.14 35.55
CA GLN A 15 27.86 13.96 35.93
C GLN A 15 27.19 13.39 34.68
N LYS A 16 27.73 12.27 34.22
CA LYS A 16 27.14 11.44 33.17
C LYS A 16 25.77 10.92 33.59
N VAL A 17 24.86 10.82 32.62
CA VAL A 17 23.47 10.42 32.83
C VAL A 17 23.20 9.10 32.12
N SER A 18 22.64 8.15 32.86
CA SER A 18 22.07 6.91 32.31
C SER A 18 20.57 6.92 32.57
N LEU A 19 19.78 6.92 31.50
CA LEU A 19 18.34 7.11 31.56
C LEU A 19 17.69 6.28 30.46
N GLY A 20 16.70 5.46 30.80
CA GLY A 20 15.94 4.68 29.82
C GLY A 20 14.49 5.14 29.79
N LEU A 21 14.12 5.93 28.79
CA LEU A 21 12.74 6.30 28.52
C LEU A 21 12.26 5.51 27.28
N PRO A 22 11.30 4.57 27.44
CA PRO A 22 10.69 3.86 26.30
C PRO A 22 9.93 4.86 25.41
N SER A 23 9.41 4.43 24.26
CA SER A 23 8.69 5.34 23.35
C SER A 23 7.50 6.00 24.06
N ASP A 24 7.39 7.32 24.01
CA ASP A 24 6.21 8.10 24.42
C ASP A 24 6.18 9.41 23.62
N ARG A 25 5.13 10.21 23.81
CA ARG A 25 5.01 11.55 23.27
C ARG A 25 6.18 12.42 23.73
N LEU A 26 6.68 13.24 22.81
CA LEU A 26 7.90 14.01 23.01
C LEU A 26 7.77 15.02 24.15
N ASP A 27 6.58 15.58 24.40
CA ASP A 27 6.38 16.45 25.56
C ASP A 27 6.65 15.75 26.90
N ARG A 28 6.13 14.53 27.08
CA ARG A 28 6.36 13.70 28.27
C ARG A 28 7.81 13.23 28.37
N GLN A 29 8.40 12.84 27.23
CA GLN A 29 9.82 12.47 27.14
C GLN A 29 10.72 13.60 27.61
N LEU A 30 10.46 14.83 27.14
CA LEU A 30 11.24 16.00 27.52
C LEU A 30 11.02 16.41 28.98
N GLU A 31 9.81 16.25 29.52
CA GLU A 31 9.57 16.47 30.95
C GLU A 31 10.39 15.51 31.82
N ALA A 32 10.40 14.22 31.48
CA ALA A 32 11.16 13.19 32.20
C ALA A 32 12.68 13.41 32.07
N LEU A 33 13.16 13.72 30.86
CA LEU A 33 14.56 14.08 30.63
C LEU A 33 14.95 15.34 31.40
N GLY A 34 14.09 16.36 31.40
CA GLY A 34 14.32 17.62 32.12
C GLY A 34 14.48 17.39 33.62
N LYS A 35 13.64 16.55 34.23
CA LYS A 35 13.78 16.13 35.63
C LYS A 35 15.12 15.44 35.91
N ALA A 36 15.58 14.58 34.99
CA ALA A 36 16.86 13.87 35.15
C ALA A 36 18.08 14.80 34.99
N LEU A 37 17.93 15.91 34.26
CA LEU A 37 19.00 16.88 33.99
C LEU A 37 18.92 18.16 34.84
N ASP A 38 17.90 18.28 35.70
CA ASP A 38 17.53 19.53 36.40
C ASP A 38 17.34 20.73 35.46
N LEU A 39 16.59 20.51 34.37
CA LEU A 39 16.26 21.51 33.35
C LEU A 39 14.75 21.56 33.07
N LYS A 40 14.24 22.75 32.77
CA LYS A 40 12.87 22.92 32.23
C LYS A 40 12.90 22.73 30.72
N LEU A 41 12.57 21.53 30.25
CA LEU A 41 12.51 21.21 28.82
C LEU A 41 11.05 21.13 28.36
N GLN A 42 10.74 21.68 27.18
CA GLN A 42 9.40 21.62 26.59
C GLN A 42 9.47 21.37 25.08
N ALA A 43 8.48 20.65 24.53
CA ALA A 43 8.32 20.51 23.09
C ALA A 43 7.39 21.63 22.55
N SER A 44 7.76 22.21 21.41
CA SER A 44 6.84 23.10 20.68
C SER A 44 5.54 22.38 20.26
N PRO A 45 4.45 23.13 19.97
CA PRO A 45 3.20 22.52 19.48
C PRO A 45 3.36 21.63 18.25
N ALA A 46 4.34 21.90 17.39
CA ALA A 46 4.61 21.11 16.18
C ALA A 46 5.34 19.78 16.45
N LEU A 47 5.92 19.60 17.64
CA LEU A 47 6.70 18.41 17.99
C LEU A 47 6.12 17.61 19.16
N LYS A 48 5.28 18.21 20.02
CA LYS A 48 4.78 17.58 21.25
C LYS A 48 4.07 16.24 21.05
N ASP A 49 3.44 16.03 19.89
CA ASP A 49 2.67 14.82 19.58
C ASP A 49 3.48 13.78 18.79
N ARG A 50 4.79 14.01 18.61
CA ARG A 50 5.73 13.04 18.03
C ARG A 50 6.11 11.99 19.07
N TYR A 51 6.32 10.75 18.64
CA TYR A 51 6.75 9.65 19.52
C TYR A 51 8.25 9.43 19.43
N MET A 52 8.91 9.31 20.58
CA MET A 52 10.35 9.21 20.66
C MET A 52 10.80 8.29 21.79
N VAL A 53 11.85 7.50 21.52
CA VAL A 53 12.64 6.78 22.54
C VAL A 53 13.86 7.60 22.91
N ILE A 54 14.17 7.68 24.21
CA ILE A 54 15.39 8.28 24.74
C ILE A 54 16.05 7.31 25.72
N ALA A 55 17.03 6.56 25.25
CA ALA A 55 17.80 5.63 26.06
C ALA A 55 19.26 6.07 26.14
N LEU A 56 19.63 6.82 27.17
CA LEU A 56 20.98 7.34 27.41
C LEU A 56 21.80 6.34 28.24
N TYR A 57 23.06 6.15 27.85
CA TYR A 57 24.04 5.35 28.58
C TYR A 57 25.29 6.19 28.85
N GLU A 58 25.51 6.53 30.12
CA GLU A 58 26.64 7.35 30.59
C GLU A 58 26.89 8.60 29.73
N ALA A 59 25.81 9.26 29.28
CA ALA A 59 25.87 10.38 28.37
C ALA A 59 26.12 11.69 29.12
N GLU A 60 27.00 12.54 28.58
CA GLU A 60 27.11 13.92 29.04
C GLU A 60 25.79 14.67 28.74
N PRO A 61 25.22 15.45 29.68
CA PRO A 61 23.94 16.15 29.48
C PRO A 61 23.85 16.94 28.17
N LYS A 62 24.93 17.66 27.81
CA LYS A 62 25.00 18.42 26.56
C LYS A 62 24.93 17.50 25.32
N ALA A 63 25.62 16.37 25.35
CA ALA A 63 25.60 15.40 24.26
C ALA A 63 24.23 14.75 24.12
N ALA A 64 23.58 14.40 25.26
CA ALA A 64 22.22 13.87 25.28
C ALA A 64 21.21 14.85 24.65
N LEU A 65 21.23 16.13 25.06
CA LEU A 65 20.36 17.16 24.48
C LEU A 65 20.61 17.37 22.99
N ALA A 66 21.87 17.35 22.54
CA ALA A 66 22.23 17.45 21.13
C ALA A 66 21.73 16.25 20.32
N GLN A 67 21.87 15.03 20.87
CA GLN A 67 21.39 13.79 20.25
C GLN A 67 19.86 13.83 20.10
N VAL A 68 19.13 14.18 21.17
CA VAL A 68 17.66 14.32 21.14
C VAL A 68 17.21 15.32 20.08
N ALA A 69 17.83 16.49 20.03
CA ALA A 69 17.52 17.52 19.05
C ALA A 69 17.80 17.07 17.61
N SER A 70 18.95 16.43 17.37
CA SER A 70 19.30 15.88 16.05
C SER A 70 18.28 14.83 15.59
N THR A 71 17.95 13.86 16.44
CA THR A 71 17.00 12.78 16.11
C THR A 71 15.59 13.31 15.85
N ALA A 72 15.17 14.34 16.60
CA ALA A 72 13.88 15.03 16.41
C ALA A 72 13.87 16.04 15.26
N LEU A 73 14.98 16.22 14.54
CA LEU A 73 15.17 17.24 13.48
C LEU A 73 14.81 18.65 13.96
N ALA A 74 15.28 18.98 15.16
CA ALA A 74 14.88 20.13 15.95
C ALA A 74 16.10 20.85 16.56
N GLU A 75 15.89 22.07 17.06
CA GLU A 75 16.89 22.86 17.76
C GLU A 75 16.33 23.32 19.11
N TRP A 76 17.23 23.51 20.08
CA TRP A 76 16.88 24.07 21.38
C TRP A 76 16.86 25.59 21.33
N GLU A 77 15.76 26.18 21.78
CA GLU A 77 15.57 27.62 21.92
C GLU A 77 15.29 27.94 23.38
N GLN A 78 16.10 28.81 24.01
CA GLN A 78 15.86 29.23 25.38
C GLN A 78 14.85 30.38 25.42
N ARG A 79 13.75 30.20 26.16
CA ARG A 79 12.73 31.22 26.42
C ARG A 79 12.57 31.38 27.93
N GLY A 80 13.24 32.37 28.48
CA GLY A 80 13.35 32.54 29.94
C GLY A 80 14.17 31.40 30.56
N ASP A 81 13.59 30.70 31.52
CA ASP A 81 14.19 29.55 32.22
C ASP A 81 13.90 28.20 31.55
N THR A 82 13.15 28.21 30.45
CA THR A 82 12.68 27.00 29.76
C THR A 82 13.37 26.85 28.41
N TYR A 83 13.87 25.64 28.14
CA TYR A 83 14.42 25.25 26.85
C TYR A 83 13.34 24.56 26.01
N TRP A 84 13.01 25.18 24.89
CA TRP A 84 12.01 24.70 23.95
C TRP A 84 12.68 23.95 22.81
N LEU A 85 12.23 22.73 22.55
CA LEU A 85 12.59 21.99 21.34
C LEU A 85 11.67 22.43 20.20
N VAL A 86 12.24 23.14 19.22
CA VAL A 86 11.50 23.72 18.08
C VAL A 86 11.98 23.09 16.76
N PRO A 87 11.11 22.89 15.75
CA PRO A 87 11.53 22.37 14.46
C PRO A 87 12.66 23.18 13.83
N SER A 88 13.71 22.52 13.34
CA SER A 88 14.78 23.19 12.62
C SER A 88 14.61 22.99 11.12
N SER A 89 14.33 24.08 10.40
CA SER A 89 14.25 24.06 8.92
C SER A 89 15.58 23.59 8.32
N ARG A 90 16.71 23.99 8.91
CA ARG A 90 18.05 23.57 8.50
C ARG A 90 18.26 22.07 8.66
N LEU A 91 18.00 21.50 9.85
CA LEU A 91 18.18 20.06 10.07
C LEU A 91 17.23 19.22 9.24
N ARG A 92 15.97 19.66 9.06
CA ARG A 92 15.02 18.98 8.17
C ARG A 92 15.46 19.00 6.71
N SER A 93 15.93 20.14 6.22
CA SER A 93 16.47 20.24 4.85
C SER A 93 17.72 19.38 4.68
N GLN A 94 18.63 19.36 5.66
CA GLN A 94 19.79 18.49 5.63
C GLN A 94 19.38 17.02 5.64
N PHE A 95 18.48 16.62 6.53
CA PHE A 95 17.97 15.25 6.60
C PHE A 95 17.34 14.80 5.29
N ARG A 96 16.53 15.67 4.67
CA ARG A 96 15.96 15.40 3.34
C ARG A 96 17.04 15.23 2.28
N ALA A 97 18.06 16.08 2.29
CA ALA A 97 19.19 15.97 1.36
C ALA A 97 19.96 14.67 1.58
N ASP A 98 20.23 14.28 2.83
CA ASP A 98 20.92 13.04 3.20
C ASP A 98 20.10 11.81 2.77
N ALA A 99 18.81 11.77 3.11
CA ALA A 99 17.91 10.69 2.74
C ALA A 99 17.73 10.57 1.22
N LEU A 100 17.62 11.72 0.53
CA LEU A 100 17.61 11.77 -0.93
C LEU A 100 18.92 11.22 -1.50
N ALA A 101 20.08 11.60 -0.96
CA ALA A 101 21.38 11.09 -1.41
C ALA A 101 21.50 9.57 -1.24
N VAL A 102 21.02 9.01 -0.11
CA VAL A 102 20.96 7.55 0.10
C VAL A 102 20.07 6.88 -0.96
N ARG A 103 18.87 7.43 -1.20
CA ARG A 103 17.95 6.92 -2.23
C ARG A 103 18.56 7.00 -3.62
N ILE A 104 19.24 8.10 -3.96
CA ILE A 104 19.99 8.27 -5.20
C ILE A 104 21.06 7.20 -5.33
N ALA A 105 21.87 6.97 -4.29
CA ALA A 105 22.93 5.97 -4.32
C ALA A 105 22.37 4.55 -4.54
N ARG A 106 21.25 4.20 -3.87
CA ARG A 106 20.56 2.92 -4.07
C ARG A 106 20.07 2.74 -5.51
N LEU A 107 19.38 3.75 -6.05
CA LEU A 107 18.88 3.72 -7.42
C LEU A 107 20.02 3.72 -8.44
N GLN A 108 21.12 4.45 -8.16
CA GLN A 108 22.30 4.46 -9.01
C GLN A 108 22.98 3.11 -9.03
N LYS A 109 23.03 2.41 -7.90
CA LYS A 109 23.53 1.03 -7.83
C LYS A 109 22.70 0.09 -8.69
N GLU A 110 21.37 0.19 -8.61
CA GLU A 110 20.48 -0.62 -9.45
C GLU A 110 20.64 -0.26 -10.93
N ILE A 111 20.74 1.03 -11.28
CA ILE A 111 21.04 1.49 -12.64
C ILE A 111 22.37 0.91 -13.12
N ASN A 112 23.43 0.97 -12.31
CA ASN A 112 24.74 0.41 -12.67
C ASN A 112 24.67 -1.12 -12.85
N ARG A 113 23.92 -1.81 -11.99
CA ARG A 113 23.68 -3.26 -12.10
C ARG A 113 23.02 -3.59 -13.44
N VAL A 114 21.94 -2.89 -13.78
CA VAL A 114 21.27 -3.13 -15.07
C VAL A 114 22.18 -2.70 -16.22
N THR A 115 22.85 -1.55 -16.19
CA THR A 115 23.79 -1.13 -17.24
C THR A 115 24.85 -2.20 -17.52
N LYS A 116 25.44 -2.80 -16.46
CA LYS A 116 26.39 -3.91 -16.62
C LYS A 116 25.71 -5.15 -17.21
N LEU A 117 24.53 -5.50 -16.72
CA LEU A 117 23.75 -6.60 -17.28
C LEU A 117 23.51 -6.42 -18.79
N PHE A 118 23.21 -5.20 -19.26
CA PHE A 118 23.07 -4.90 -20.68
C PHE A 118 24.36 -5.01 -21.48
N SER A 119 25.48 -4.53 -20.93
CA SER A 119 26.76 -4.61 -21.63
C SER A 119 27.18 -6.07 -21.83
N ASP A 120 26.82 -6.92 -20.87
CA ASP A 120 27.14 -8.35 -20.89
C ASP A 120 26.12 -9.15 -21.71
N MET A 121 24.89 -8.62 -21.92
CA MET A 121 23.88 -9.25 -22.75
C MET A 121 24.23 -9.13 -24.24
N PRO A 122 24.07 -10.21 -25.02
CA PRO A 122 24.19 -10.12 -26.46
C PRO A 122 23.12 -9.17 -27.02
N LYS A 123 23.43 -8.60 -28.19
CA LYS A 123 22.42 -7.94 -29.02
C LYS A 123 21.24 -8.91 -29.23
N PHE A 124 20.01 -8.44 -29.03
CA PHE A 124 18.82 -9.28 -29.18
C PHE A 124 18.47 -9.51 -30.66
N ASP A 125 19.32 -10.24 -31.36
CA ASP A 125 19.10 -10.70 -32.72
C ASP A 125 18.23 -11.99 -32.75
N PRO A 126 17.84 -12.49 -33.93
CA PRO A 126 17.02 -13.72 -34.02
C PRO A 126 17.65 -14.93 -33.33
N LYS A 127 18.99 -15.03 -33.29
CA LYS A 127 19.69 -16.14 -32.63
C LYS A 127 19.57 -16.02 -31.11
N ALA A 128 19.79 -14.83 -30.56
CA ALA A 128 19.62 -14.57 -29.13
C ALA A 128 18.18 -14.80 -28.67
N ALA A 129 17.18 -14.37 -29.46
CA ALA A 129 15.77 -14.61 -29.19
C ALA A 129 15.42 -16.12 -29.19
N GLY A 130 15.95 -16.89 -30.14
CA GLY A 130 15.82 -18.34 -30.18
C GLY A 130 16.43 -19.03 -28.95
N ASN A 131 17.64 -18.63 -28.56
CA ASN A 131 18.31 -19.18 -27.36
C ASN A 131 17.54 -18.87 -26.08
N LEU A 132 16.94 -17.67 -25.98
CA LEU A 132 16.08 -17.33 -24.84
C LEU A 132 14.84 -18.22 -24.82
N ALA A 133 14.17 -18.42 -25.95
CA ALA A 133 13.01 -19.30 -26.03
C ALA A 133 13.35 -20.73 -25.59
N ASP A 134 14.49 -21.26 -26.04
CA ASP A 134 14.95 -22.60 -25.63
C ASP A 134 15.26 -22.67 -24.12
N SER A 135 15.79 -21.59 -23.53
CA SER A 135 16.09 -21.51 -22.09
C SER A 135 14.82 -21.40 -21.24
N VAL A 136 13.82 -20.65 -21.72
CA VAL A 136 12.50 -20.56 -21.10
C VAL A 136 11.78 -21.90 -21.19
N GLN A 137 11.84 -22.59 -22.34
CA GLN A 137 11.27 -23.92 -22.48
C GLN A 137 11.89 -24.90 -21.49
N LYS A 138 13.21 -24.87 -21.30
CA LYS A 138 13.86 -25.69 -20.26
C LYS A 138 13.37 -25.36 -18.86
N ALA A 139 13.13 -24.09 -18.55
CA ALA A 139 12.58 -23.68 -17.26
C ALA A 139 11.15 -24.15 -17.04
N ILE A 140 10.33 -24.16 -18.09
CA ILE A 140 8.99 -24.76 -18.10
C ILE A 140 9.08 -26.27 -17.90
N ASP A 141 9.97 -26.96 -18.64
CA ASP A 141 10.13 -28.42 -18.59
C ASP A 141 10.62 -28.93 -17.21
N MET A 142 11.29 -28.07 -16.42
CA MET A 142 11.66 -28.39 -15.03
C MET A 142 10.46 -28.41 -14.07
N GLY A 143 9.31 -27.85 -14.48
CA GLY A 143 8.07 -27.78 -13.70
C GLY A 143 8.14 -26.78 -12.54
N PRO A 144 7.00 -26.48 -11.89
CA PRO A 144 7.03 -25.89 -10.55
C PRO A 144 7.75 -26.86 -9.61
N GLY A 145 8.60 -26.34 -8.72
CA GLY A 145 9.08 -27.13 -7.57
C GLY A 145 7.91 -27.76 -6.81
N ARG A 146 8.20 -28.63 -5.83
CA ARG A 146 7.14 -29.25 -5.00
C ARG A 146 6.11 -28.20 -4.55
N GLN A 147 4.84 -28.48 -4.82
CA GLN A 147 3.73 -27.57 -4.58
C GLN A 147 3.79 -27.06 -3.13
N GLY A 148 3.90 -25.73 -2.95
CA GLY A 148 4.01 -25.07 -1.65
C GLY A 148 5.43 -24.79 -1.13
N GLU A 149 6.48 -25.27 -1.79
CA GLU A 149 7.87 -24.93 -1.43
C GLU A 149 8.39 -23.78 -2.32
N PHE A 150 8.75 -22.65 -1.71
CA PHE A 150 9.43 -21.57 -2.43
C PHE A 150 10.85 -22.00 -2.83
N ASN A 151 11.05 -22.31 -4.12
CA ASN A 151 12.36 -22.60 -4.66
C ASN A 151 13.07 -21.30 -5.08
N ARG A 152 13.93 -20.78 -4.19
CA ARG A 152 14.70 -19.57 -4.43
C ARG A 152 15.56 -19.62 -5.71
N ALA A 153 16.22 -20.74 -5.99
CA ALA A 153 17.09 -20.86 -7.16
C ALA A 153 16.30 -20.81 -8.46
N GLN A 154 15.13 -21.45 -8.49
CA GLN A 154 14.21 -21.38 -9.62
C GLN A 154 13.67 -19.95 -9.82
N TYR A 155 13.25 -19.29 -8.74
CA TYR A 155 12.81 -17.90 -8.81
C TYR A 155 13.92 -16.96 -9.34
N GLU A 156 15.15 -17.12 -8.86
CA GLU A 156 16.30 -16.34 -9.35
C GLU A 156 16.60 -16.63 -10.83
N GLN A 157 16.41 -17.87 -11.29
CA GLN A 157 16.55 -18.22 -12.71
C GLN A 157 15.44 -17.60 -13.55
N GLU A 158 14.18 -17.65 -13.09
CA GLU A 158 13.04 -17.01 -13.76
C GLU A 158 13.24 -15.50 -13.88
N GLN A 159 13.69 -14.83 -12.81
CA GLN A 159 14.01 -13.40 -12.84
C GLN A 159 15.11 -13.08 -13.86
N LYS A 160 16.17 -13.90 -13.94
CA LYS A 160 17.23 -13.74 -14.97
C LYS A 160 16.69 -13.87 -16.39
N LEU A 161 15.80 -14.84 -16.64
CA LEU A 161 15.16 -15.01 -17.95
C LEU A 161 14.24 -13.83 -18.27
N GLN A 162 13.48 -13.33 -17.29
CA GLN A 162 12.62 -12.17 -17.47
C GLN A 162 13.43 -10.93 -17.82
N ASP A 163 14.55 -10.68 -17.13
CA ASP A 163 15.46 -9.55 -17.40
C ASP A 163 16.02 -9.56 -18.84
N MET A 164 16.01 -10.71 -19.55
CA MET A 164 16.46 -10.82 -20.94
C MET A 164 15.38 -10.45 -21.98
N LEU A 165 14.11 -10.36 -21.59
CA LEU A 165 13.01 -10.05 -22.49
C LEU A 165 13.09 -8.62 -23.05
N PRO A 166 12.64 -8.37 -24.30
CA PRO A 166 12.65 -7.03 -24.90
C PRO A 166 11.98 -5.97 -24.02
N GLU A 167 10.87 -6.29 -23.34
CA GLU A 167 10.14 -5.34 -22.49
C GLU A 167 10.91 -4.95 -21.22
N GLN A 168 11.60 -5.88 -20.57
CA GLN A 168 12.48 -5.57 -19.45
C GLN A 168 13.66 -4.74 -19.94
N ARG A 169 14.17 -5.05 -21.13
CA ARG A 169 15.24 -4.28 -21.74
C ARG A 169 14.80 -2.82 -22.00
N LEU A 170 13.57 -2.59 -22.45
CA LEU A 170 13.02 -1.25 -22.61
C LEU A 170 12.90 -0.51 -21.27
N LEU A 171 12.38 -1.17 -20.23
CA LEU A 171 12.23 -0.59 -18.90
C LEU A 171 13.58 -0.15 -18.31
N HIS A 172 14.61 -0.98 -18.41
CA HIS A 172 15.93 -0.59 -17.92
C HIS A 172 16.58 0.53 -18.76
N ARG A 173 16.39 0.55 -20.09
CA ARG A 173 16.83 1.69 -20.92
C ARG A 173 16.17 2.99 -20.46
N PHE A 174 14.87 2.95 -20.15
CA PHE A 174 14.17 4.09 -19.53
C PHE A 174 14.82 4.46 -18.19
N MET A 175 15.12 3.48 -17.34
CA MET A 175 15.76 3.75 -16.05
C MET A 175 17.10 4.47 -16.20
N ILE A 176 17.94 3.99 -17.13
CA ILE A 176 19.25 4.58 -17.42
C ILE A 176 19.11 6.01 -17.93
N GLN A 177 18.18 6.25 -18.86
CA GLN A 177 17.98 7.58 -19.47
C GLN A 177 17.31 8.58 -18.53
N TYR A 178 16.36 8.14 -17.70
CA TYR A 178 15.72 9.01 -16.71
C TYR A 178 16.67 9.29 -15.53
N GLY A 179 17.48 8.31 -15.13
CA GLY A 179 18.55 8.49 -14.14
C GLY A 179 18.08 8.42 -12.68
N ALA A 180 19.01 8.03 -11.80
CA ALA A 180 18.73 7.75 -10.39
C ALA A 180 18.16 8.96 -9.64
N LYS A 181 18.72 10.16 -9.90
CA LYS A 181 18.29 11.41 -9.26
C LYS A 181 16.81 11.71 -9.50
N ASN A 182 16.36 11.60 -10.75
CA ASN A 182 14.99 11.94 -11.10
C ASN A 182 13.98 10.93 -10.52
N PHE A 183 14.33 9.65 -10.40
CA PHE A 183 13.51 8.69 -9.64
C PHE A 183 13.48 9.00 -8.14
N ALA A 184 14.63 9.37 -7.57
CA ALA A 184 14.77 9.64 -6.15
C ALA A 184 14.02 10.90 -5.69
N GLU A 185 13.79 11.86 -6.59
CA GLU A 185 13.09 13.12 -6.30
C GLU A 185 11.56 13.00 -6.32
N LEU A 186 11.00 11.91 -6.85
CA LEU A 186 9.55 11.63 -6.77
C LEU A 186 9.12 11.55 -5.31
N LYS A 187 8.06 12.24 -4.92
CA LYS A 187 7.43 12.19 -3.60
C LYS A 187 6.37 11.09 -3.53
N SER A 188 6.01 10.64 -2.33
CA SER A 188 4.88 9.73 -2.18
C SER A 188 3.60 10.36 -2.72
N GLY A 189 2.86 9.60 -3.53
CA GLY A 189 1.66 10.05 -4.23
C GLY A 189 1.92 10.77 -5.55
N ASP A 190 3.18 11.02 -5.93
CA ASP A 190 3.50 11.61 -7.22
C ASP A 190 3.19 10.64 -8.36
N ARG A 191 2.69 11.19 -9.46
CA ARG A 191 2.46 10.47 -10.71
C ARG A 191 2.78 11.37 -11.89
N ILE A 192 3.65 10.90 -12.77
CA ILE A 192 4.11 11.60 -13.96
C ILE A 192 3.83 10.70 -15.17
N VAL A 193 3.21 11.27 -16.20
CA VAL A 193 2.97 10.57 -17.47
C VAL A 193 3.84 11.19 -18.55
N PHE A 194 4.76 10.40 -19.07
CA PHE A 194 5.63 10.74 -20.18
C PHE A 194 4.97 10.33 -21.50
N SER A 195 5.17 11.11 -22.56
CA SER A 195 4.77 10.72 -23.93
C SER A 195 5.75 11.23 -24.98
N PHE A 196 5.85 10.53 -26.11
CA PHE A 196 6.55 11.06 -27.29
C PHE A 196 5.79 12.25 -27.92
N THR A 197 4.49 12.37 -27.67
CA THR A 197 3.62 13.47 -28.13
C THR A 197 2.80 14.00 -26.96
N PRO A 198 3.42 14.70 -25.99
CA PRO A 198 2.76 15.05 -24.74
C PRO A 198 1.64 16.06 -24.94
N ASN A 199 0.56 15.89 -24.16
CA ASN A 199 -0.47 16.90 -23.96
C ASN A 199 -0.18 17.76 -22.70
N ARG A 200 -1.12 18.60 -22.24
CA ARG A 200 -0.88 19.52 -21.10
C ARG A 200 -0.72 18.82 -19.75
N MET A 201 -1.23 17.60 -19.61
CA MET A 201 -1.13 16.79 -18.39
C MET A 201 0.06 15.82 -18.43
N GLN A 202 0.86 15.87 -19.50
CA GLN A 202 1.96 14.95 -19.75
C GLN A 202 3.27 15.70 -19.94
N VAL A 203 4.37 15.00 -19.74
CA VAL A 203 5.71 15.52 -19.98
C VAL A 203 6.36 14.81 -21.18
N PRO A 204 7.29 15.45 -21.90
CA PRO A 204 8.04 14.78 -22.96
C PRO A 204 8.82 13.58 -22.41
N MET A 205 8.92 12.50 -23.19
CA MET A 205 9.82 11.37 -22.88
C MET A 205 11.27 11.82 -22.68
N PRO A 206 12.05 11.16 -21.82
CA PRO A 206 13.47 11.44 -21.65
C PRO A 206 14.25 11.35 -22.98
N ASN A 207 15.31 12.15 -23.08
CA ASN A 207 16.17 12.17 -24.26
C ASN A 207 16.75 10.77 -24.56
N GLY A 208 16.69 10.35 -25.82
CA GLY A 208 17.15 9.03 -26.26
C GLY A 208 16.08 7.93 -26.22
N MET A 209 14.89 8.19 -25.63
CA MET A 209 13.86 7.14 -25.51
C MET A 209 13.30 6.72 -26.86
N GLN A 210 13.29 7.61 -27.86
CA GLN A 210 12.86 7.24 -29.21
C GLN A 210 13.77 6.17 -29.82
N GLY A 211 15.09 6.28 -29.61
CA GLY A 211 16.04 5.26 -30.05
C GLY A 211 15.87 3.94 -29.29
N ALA A 212 15.65 4.03 -27.98
CA ALA A 212 15.36 2.89 -27.10
C ALA A 212 14.08 2.14 -27.53
N TRP A 213 13.04 2.89 -27.89
CA TRP A 213 11.78 2.35 -28.41
C TRP A 213 11.97 1.67 -29.77
N ASN A 214 12.66 2.31 -30.71
CA ASN A 214 12.94 1.73 -32.03
C ASN A 214 13.74 0.43 -31.92
N GLU A 215 14.69 0.37 -30.98
CA GLU A 215 15.41 -0.86 -30.67
C GLU A 215 14.45 -1.91 -30.10
N PHE A 216 13.65 -1.58 -29.09
CA PHE A 216 12.65 -2.49 -28.53
C PHE A 216 11.72 -3.08 -29.60
N VAL A 217 11.18 -2.28 -30.53
CA VAL A 217 10.32 -2.77 -31.62
C VAL A 217 11.00 -3.88 -32.43
N ARG A 218 12.28 -3.70 -32.75
CA ARG A 218 13.09 -4.71 -33.47
C ARG A 218 13.33 -5.96 -32.63
N GLU A 219 13.71 -5.79 -31.36
CA GLU A 219 13.94 -6.92 -30.43
C GLU A 219 12.64 -7.73 -30.22
N GLN A 220 11.51 -7.04 -30.09
CA GLN A 220 10.19 -7.61 -29.91
C GLN A 220 9.75 -8.41 -31.15
N SER A 221 10.01 -7.91 -32.36
CA SER A 221 9.72 -8.67 -33.59
C SER A 221 10.50 -10.00 -33.63
N ASN A 222 11.78 -9.99 -33.23
CA ASN A 222 12.59 -11.21 -33.11
C ASN A 222 12.04 -12.19 -32.06
N TRP A 223 11.59 -11.66 -30.91
CA TRP A 223 10.98 -12.46 -29.85
C TRP A 223 9.65 -13.09 -30.28
N VAL A 224 8.76 -12.31 -30.90
CA VAL A 224 7.45 -12.79 -31.38
C VAL A 224 7.61 -13.94 -32.39
N GLN A 225 8.64 -13.90 -33.24
CA GLN A 225 8.96 -15.01 -34.14
C GLN A 225 9.47 -16.24 -33.36
N SER A 226 10.33 -16.03 -32.37
CA SER A 226 11.01 -17.10 -31.63
C SER A 226 10.15 -17.78 -30.57
N ARG A 227 9.20 -17.07 -29.95
CA ARG A 227 8.33 -17.61 -28.88
C ARG A 227 7.42 -18.75 -29.36
N SER A 228 7.21 -18.89 -30.67
CA SER A 228 6.51 -20.03 -31.28
C SER A 228 7.14 -21.39 -30.96
N ARG A 229 8.40 -21.40 -30.52
CA ARG A 229 9.12 -22.60 -30.04
C ARG A 229 8.68 -23.03 -28.65
N LEU A 230 8.06 -22.14 -27.88
CA LEU A 230 7.54 -22.47 -26.56
C LEU A 230 6.33 -23.38 -26.73
N LYS A 231 6.40 -24.56 -26.13
CA LYS A 231 5.24 -25.45 -26.03
C LYS A 231 4.27 -24.87 -25.02
N ALA A 232 2.97 -25.06 -25.27
CA ALA A 232 1.97 -24.89 -24.23
C ALA A 232 2.32 -25.86 -23.10
N GLY A 233 2.64 -25.33 -21.92
CA GLY A 233 2.64 -26.14 -20.71
C GLY A 233 1.25 -26.11 -20.10
N GLY A 234 1.05 -26.90 -19.05
CA GLY A 234 -0.26 -26.99 -18.39
C GLY A 234 -0.73 -25.66 -17.78
N ASP A 235 -1.97 -25.65 -17.30
CA ASP A 235 -2.65 -24.48 -16.72
C ASP A 235 -1.90 -23.81 -15.56
N GLU A 236 -0.88 -24.47 -14.97
CA GLU A 236 -0.05 -23.94 -13.88
C GLU A 236 1.09 -22.98 -14.33
N ASP A 237 1.23 -22.69 -15.63
CA ASP A 237 2.35 -21.91 -16.17
C ASP A 237 2.19 -20.38 -16.13
N TYR A 238 1.33 -19.84 -15.26
CA TYR A 238 1.16 -18.38 -15.11
C TYR A 238 2.49 -17.63 -14.88
N ARG A 239 3.50 -18.28 -14.28
CA ARG A 239 4.85 -17.74 -14.08
C ARG A 239 5.56 -17.38 -15.40
N PHE A 240 5.23 -18.09 -16.48
CA PHE A 240 5.81 -17.89 -17.81
C PHE A 240 4.87 -17.16 -18.78
N TRP A 241 3.72 -16.67 -18.31
CA TRP A 241 2.71 -16.02 -19.14
C TRP A 241 3.28 -14.86 -19.98
N ASN A 242 4.12 -14.00 -19.36
CA ASN A 242 4.74 -12.87 -20.06
C ASN A 242 5.59 -13.31 -21.26
N PHE A 243 6.24 -14.47 -21.21
CA PHE A 243 7.06 -15.00 -22.31
C PHE A 243 6.19 -15.46 -23.48
N ARG A 244 5.06 -16.10 -23.19
CA ARG A 244 4.16 -16.64 -24.22
C ARG A 244 3.33 -15.56 -24.87
N ASN A 245 2.92 -14.53 -24.11
CA ASN A 245 1.89 -13.58 -24.53
C ASN A 245 2.41 -12.20 -24.95
N SER A 246 3.71 -12.05 -25.23
CA SER A 246 4.28 -10.78 -25.68
C SER A 246 3.78 -10.36 -27.08
N PRO A 247 2.96 -9.30 -27.23
CA PRO A 247 2.35 -8.93 -28.50
C PRO A 247 3.35 -8.30 -29.49
N SER A 248 2.97 -8.24 -30.78
CA SER A 248 3.69 -7.40 -31.76
C SER A 248 3.38 -5.92 -31.53
N VAL A 249 4.37 -5.06 -31.74
CA VAL A 249 4.30 -3.61 -31.51
C VAL A 249 4.55 -2.77 -32.76
N GLU A 250 4.65 -3.41 -33.94
CA GLU A 250 5.00 -2.74 -35.21
C GLU A 250 4.00 -1.66 -35.62
N ASN A 251 2.73 -1.77 -35.21
CA ASN A 251 1.65 -0.84 -35.56
C ASN A 251 1.41 0.27 -34.50
N THR A 252 2.35 0.45 -33.57
CA THR A 252 2.22 1.47 -32.51
C THR A 252 2.17 2.88 -33.08
N LYS A 253 1.21 3.68 -32.62
CA LYS A 253 1.09 5.12 -32.94
C LYS A 253 1.30 6.03 -31.73
N LYS A 254 1.07 5.53 -30.53
CA LYS A 254 1.21 6.30 -29.29
C LYS A 254 1.94 5.46 -28.25
N VAL A 255 2.89 6.08 -27.57
CA VAL A 255 3.62 5.47 -26.45
C VAL A 255 3.60 6.44 -25.28
N ILE A 256 3.30 5.91 -24.10
CA ILE A 256 3.40 6.62 -22.83
C ILE A 256 4.21 5.80 -21.82
N ALA A 257 4.82 6.49 -20.87
CA ALA A 257 5.35 5.87 -19.67
C ALA A 257 4.71 6.52 -18.45
N VAL A 258 4.16 5.73 -17.55
CA VAL A 258 3.56 6.17 -16.30
C VAL A 258 4.53 5.85 -15.19
N LEU A 259 5.04 6.89 -14.55
CA LEU A 259 5.89 6.78 -13.37
C LEU A 259 5.09 7.24 -12.17
N SER A 260 4.85 6.37 -11.21
CA SER A 260 4.22 6.72 -9.93
C SER A 260 5.08 6.33 -8.76
N ARG A 261 4.82 6.95 -7.61
CA ARG A 261 5.43 6.56 -6.34
C ARG A 261 4.35 6.42 -5.28
N ASP A 262 4.31 5.28 -4.62
CA ASP A 262 3.59 5.13 -3.35
C ASP A 262 4.55 5.36 -2.17
N GLU A 263 4.15 5.04 -0.93
CA GLU A 263 4.99 5.31 0.25
C GLU A 263 6.41 4.79 0.10
N ASN A 264 6.55 3.56 -0.39
CA ASN A 264 7.79 2.80 -0.30
C ASN A 264 8.34 2.45 -1.69
N ASN A 265 7.48 2.38 -2.71
CA ASN A 265 7.82 1.85 -4.02
C ASN A 265 7.56 2.88 -5.13
N SER A 266 8.42 2.88 -6.14
CA SER A 266 8.16 3.57 -7.39
C SER A 266 7.75 2.56 -8.46
N ASN A 267 6.74 2.88 -9.25
CA ASN A 267 6.22 2.01 -10.30
C ASN A 267 6.43 2.68 -11.64
N LEU A 268 7.10 1.99 -12.56
CA LEU A 268 7.27 2.43 -13.94
C LEU A 268 6.47 1.50 -14.85
N SER A 269 5.47 2.02 -15.54
CA SER A 269 4.73 1.31 -16.57
C SER A 269 4.97 1.94 -17.93
N ILE A 270 5.20 1.16 -18.98
CA ILE A 270 5.27 1.66 -20.36
C ILE A 270 4.13 1.02 -21.14
N LYS A 271 3.33 1.86 -21.81
CA LYS A 271 2.16 1.45 -22.58
C LYS A 271 2.28 1.96 -24.00
N ALA A 272 1.84 1.15 -24.96
CA ALA A 272 1.78 1.53 -26.36
C ALA A 272 0.43 1.16 -26.96
N ALA A 273 -0.07 2.03 -27.83
CA ALA A 273 -1.36 1.90 -28.48
C ALA A 273 -1.25 2.08 -30.00
N ASP A 274 -2.14 1.42 -30.73
CA ASP A 274 -2.29 1.57 -32.18
C ASP A 274 -3.00 2.90 -32.55
N ALA A 275 -3.30 3.07 -33.84
CA ALA A 275 -3.99 4.26 -34.35
C ALA A 275 -5.42 4.45 -33.80
N LYS A 276 -6.05 3.36 -33.32
CA LYS A 276 -7.40 3.38 -32.73
C LYS A 276 -7.35 3.61 -31.21
N GLY A 277 -6.16 3.71 -30.63
CA GLY A 277 -5.98 3.82 -29.19
C GLY A 277 -6.13 2.48 -28.45
N LYS A 278 -6.20 1.34 -29.16
CA LYS A 278 -6.17 0.02 -28.53
C LYS A 278 -4.76 -0.24 -28.02
N LEU A 279 -4.60 -0.62 -26.76
CA LEU A 279 -3.29 -1.00 -26.25
C LEU A 279 -2.80 -2.25 -26.99
N VAL A 280 -1.60 -2.14 -27.56
CA VAL A 280 -0.89 -3.24 -28.23
C VAL A 280 0.26 -3.75 -27.37
N PHE A 281 0.59 -3.06 -26.27
CA PHE A 281 1.65 -3.43 -25.34
C PHE A 281 1.51 -2.69 -24.01
N SER A 282 1.76 -3.38 -22.91
CA SER A 282 1.97 -2.77 -21.60
C SER A 282 2.92 -3.62 -20.77
N THR A 283 3.88 -2.98 -20.11
CA THR A 283 4.79 -3.61 -19.17
C THR A 283 4.93 -2.73 -17.92
N THR A 284 5.24 -3.33 -16.78
CA THR A 284 5.39 -2.62 -15.51
C THR A 284 6.59 -3.16 -14.74
N LYS A 285 7.36 -2.26 -14.13
CA LYS A 285 8.45 -2.57 -13.21
C LYS A 285 8.23 -1.85 -11.89
N TYR A 286 8.30 -2.62 -10.80
CA TYR A 286 8.39 -2.09 -9.45
C TYR A 286 9.87 -1.75 -9.18
N LEU A 287 10.11 -0.51 -8.79
CA LEU A 287 11.42 0.05 -8.54
C LEU A 287 11.59 0.33 -7.06
N GLY A 288 12.69 -0.18 -6.53
CA GLY A 288 13.14 0.17 -5.20
C GLY A 288 12.25 -0.38 -4.10
N ASN A 289 11.80 -1.64 -4.19
CA ASN A 289 11.43 -2.41 -3.00
C ASN A 289 12.55 -2.19 -1.97
N GLU A 290 12.29 -1.35 -0.97
CA GLU A 290 13.31 -0.89 -0.03
C GLU A 290 13.88 -2.04 0.82
N PHE A 291 13.22 -3.19 0.76
CA PHE A 291 13.47 -4.40 1.51
C PHE A 291 14.38 -5.42 0.79
N ASP A 292 14.67 -5.26 -0.50
CA ASP A 292 15.27 -6.35 -1.32
C ASP A 292 16.81 -6.37 -1.39
N GLY A 293 17.52 -5.60 -0.56
CA GLY A 293 18.98 -5.53 -0.57
C GLY A 293 19.67 -6.33 0.54
N PRO A 294 20.47 -7.38 0.26
CA PRO A 294 21.34 -8.02 1.26
C PRO A 294 22.40 -7.07 1.83
N GLU A 295 22.63 -5.92 1.19
CA GLU A 295 23.64 -4.93 1.60
C GLU A 295 23.10 -3.89 2.59
N ALA A 296 21.77 -3.77 2.71
CA ALA A 296 21.15 -3.04 3.83
C ALA A 296 21.40 -3.74 5.17
N MET A 297 22.07 -4.90 5.20
CA MET A 297 22.28 -5.73 6.38
C MET A 297 23.53 -5.34 7.18
N GLU A 298 24.53 -4.65 6.60
CA GLU A 298 25.76 -4.27 7.31
C GLU A 298 25.54 -3.04 8.21
N GLY A 299 26.06 -3.04 9.45
CA GLY A 299 25.93 -1.91 10.39
C GLY A 299 25.01 -2.14 11.59
N LEU A 300 25.13 -3.29 12.25
CA LEU A 300 24.91 -3.51 13.68
C LEU A 300 25.55 -4.89 13.91
N ASN A 301 26.88 -4.90 13.94
CA ASN A 301 27.72 -6.06 13.61
C ASN A 301 27.65 -7.22 14.61
N THR A 302 26.87 -7.10 15.68
CA THR A 302 26.64 -8.19 16.62
C THR A 302 25.22 -8.08 17.19
N PRO A 303 24.28 -8.92 16.72
CA PRO A 303 22.99 -9.06 17.38
C PRO A 303 23.22 -9.38 18.86
N PRO A 304 22.50 -8.76 19.81
CA PRO A 304 22.53 -9.26 21.18
C PRO A 304 22.11 -10.74 21.17
N SER A 305 22.88 -11.59 21.86
CA SER A 305 22.61 -13.04 21.95
C SER A 305 21.31 -13.33 22.70
N ASP A 306 21.00 -12.52 23.71
CA ASP A 306 19.79 -12.74 24.50
C ASP A 306 18.61 -11.95 23.95
N PRO A 307 17.42 -12.58 23.93
CA PRO A 307 16.22 -12.00 23.37
C PRO A 307 15.82 -10.70 24.09
N LEU A 308 15.36 -9.73 23.31
CA LEU A 308 14.77 -8.49 23.81
C LEU A 308 13.28 -8.72 24.06
N THR A 309 12.75 -8.20 25.16
CA THR A 309 11.34 -8.39 25.54
C THR A 309 10.50 -7.15 25.25
N PHE A 310 9.25 -7.36 24.87
CA PHE A 310 8.26 -6.31 24.65
C PHE A 310 7.67 -5.82 25.98
N GLU A 311 6.91 -4.72 25.94
CA GLU A 311 6.07 -4.33 27.08
C GLU A 311 4.93 -5.36 27.27
N PRO A 312 4.60 -5.76 28.51
CA PRO A 312 3.53 -6.73 28.76
C PRO A 312 2.17 -6.30 28.18
N ALA A 313 1.92 -5.00 28.07
CA ALA A 313 0.70 -4.47 27.45
C ALA A 313 0.67 -4.72 25.93
N GLY A 314 1.81 -4.67 25.24
CA GLY A 314 1.91 -5.00 23.82
C GLY A 314 1.65 -6.48 23.53
N GLU A 315 2.03 -7.38 24.45
CA GLU A 315 1.68 -8.81 24.32
C GLU A 315 0.17 -9.03 24.30
N LYS A 316 -0.58 -8.23 25.06
CA LYS A 316 -2.05 -8.33 25.16
C LYS A 316 -2.78 -7.88 23.90
N ILE A 317 -2.14 -7.09 23.03
CA ILE A 317 -2.69 -6.68 21.73
C ILE A 317 -1.82 -7.15 20.56
N SER A 318 -0.98 -8.16 20.79
CA SER A 318 -0.11 -8.71 19.75
C SER A 318 -0.91 -9.08 18.51
N LEU A 319 -0.33 -8.86 17.33
CA LEU A 319 -0.92 -9.32 16.08
C LEU A 319 -0.67 -10.82 15.82
N LYS A 320 0.06 -11.52 16.71
CA LYS A 320 0.30 -12.96 16.55
C LYS A 320 -1.00 -13.77 16.43
N PRO A 321 -1.99 -13.63 17.34
CA PRO A 321 -3.29 -14.25 17.18
C PRO A 321 -3.89 -13.99 15.79
N LEU A 322 -3.76 -12.80 15.23
CA LEU A 322 -4.27 -12.50 13.89
C LEU A 322 -3.57 -13.34 12.79
N PHE A 323 -2.25 -13.43 12.80
CA PHE A 323 -1.50 -14.27 11.86
C PHE A 323 -1.76 -15.77 12.08
N GLU A 324 -2.03 -16.16 13.33
CA GLU A 324 -2.41 -17.51 13.72
C GLU A 324 -3.93 -17.76 13.67
N GLN A 325 -4.70 -16.79 13.16
CA GLN A 325 -6.15 -16.86 13.00
C GLN A 325 -6.93 -17.14 14.31
N GLN A 326 -6.40 -16.66 15.43
CA GLN A 326 -7.01 -16.67 16.75
C GLN A 326 -7.67 -15.32 17.03
N LYS A 327 -8.93 -15.35 17.51
CA LYS A 327 -9.65 -14.16 17.93
C LYS A 327 -9.02 -13.58 19.19
N LEU A 328 -8.68 -12.29 19.16
CA LEU A 328 -8.25 -11.59 20.37
C LEU A 328 -9.43 -11.49 21.36
N THR A 329 -9.20 -11.88 22.62
CA THR A 329 -10.21 -11.71 23.66
C THR A 329 -10.16 -10.28 24.19
N LEU A 330 -11.23 -9.51 23.94
CA LEU A 330 -11.39 -8.14 24.43
C LEU A 330 -11.70 -8.10 25.93
N THR A 331 -10.70 -8.38 26.76
CA THR A 331 -10.79 -8.12 28.21
C THR A 331 -10.99 -6.62 28.48
N PRO A 332 -11.52 -6.22 29.65
CA PRO A 332 -11.67 -4.79 29.99
C PRO A 332 -10.36 -4.00 29.86
N GLU A 333 -9.23 -4.63 30.16
CA GLU A 333 -7.91 -4.03 30.03
C GLU A 333 -7.48 -3.86 28.56
N VAL A 334 -7.63 -4.91 27.74
CA VAL A 334 -7.36 -4.84 26.29
C VAL A 334 -8.24 -3.78 25.63
N ARG A 335 -9.53 -3.73 25.98
CA ARG A 335 -10.47 -2.72 25.49
C ARG A 335 -9.99 -1.32 25.87
N LYS A 336 -9.57 -1.09 27.12
CA LYS A 336 -9.00 0.20 27.54
C LYS A 336 -7.79 0.61 26.69
N ILE A 337 -6.90 -0.33 26.36
CA ILE A 337 -5.72 -0.07 25.50
C ILE A 337 -6.18 0.35 24.10
N ILE A 338 -7.12 -0.39 23.51
CA ILE A 338 -7.60 -0.18 22.14
C ILE A 338 -8.36 1.15 21.98
N LEU A 339 -9.13 1.55 23.00
CA LEU A 339 -9.95 2.78 22.95
C LEU A 339 -9.17 4.06 23.23
N HIS A 340 -7.91 3.96 23.65
CA HIS A 340 -7.06 5.10 23.99
C HIS A 340 -5.69 5.03 23.30
N PRO A 341 -5.64 5.02 21.96
CA PRO A 341 -4.39 5.07 21.19
C PRO A 341 -3.61 6.38 21.39
N ASP A 342 -4.23 7.41 21.96
CA ASP A 342 -3.59 8.65 22.42
C ASP A 342 -2.83 8.50 23.75
N VAL A 343 -3.09 7.40 24.47
CA VAL A 343 -2.42 7.04 25.73
C VAL A 343 -1.51 5.83 25.53
N TYR A 344 -1.96 4.84 24.76
CA TYR A 344 -1.31 3.54 24.60
C TYR A 344 -0.77 3.33 23.18
N ASP A 345 0.03 4.26 22.66
CA ASP A 345 0.54 4.22 21.27
C ASP A 345 1.27 2.90 20.93
N PRO A 346 1.15 2.38 19.69
CA PRO A 346 1.80 1.12 19.31
C PRO A 346 3.33 1.13 19.48
N SER A 347 4.00 2.26 19.25
CA SER A 347 5.45 2.37 19.49
C SER A 347 5.80 2.22 20.98
N THR A 348 4.92 2.66 21.87
CA THR A 348 5.07 2.46 23.32
C THR A 348 4.85 0.99 23.70
N LEU A 349 3.88 0.34 23.05
CA LEU A 349 3.45 -1.02 23.39
C LEU A 349 4.39 -2.10 22.85
N PHE A 350 4.88 -1.95 21.62
CA PHE A 350 5.73 -2.95 21.00
C PHE A 350 7.19 -2.64 21.32
N ASP A 351 7.86 -1.79 20.54
CA ASP A 351 9.31 -1.72 20.53
C ASP A 351 9.93 -0.71 21.51
N GLY A 352 9.14 0.13 22.18
CA GLY A 352 9.66 1.16 23.10
C GLY A 352 10.68 0.66 24.12
N ASN A 353 10.41 -0.46 24.79
CA ASN A 353 11.31 -1.03 25.80
C ASN A 353 12.48 -1.84 25.21
N VAL A 354 12.29 -2.39 24.01
CA VAL A 354 13.32 -3.11 23.27
C VAL A 354 14.55 -2.22 23.09
N TRP A 355 14.32 -0.95 22.79
CA TRP A 355 15.39 0.04 22.59
C TRP A 355 16.14 0.42 23.86
N VAL A 356 15.43 0.51 24.99
CA VAL A 356 16.06 0.75 26.30
C VAL A 356 16.93 -0.43 26.71
N GLN A 357 16.45 -1.66 26.49
CA GLN A 357 17.24 -2.88 26.73
C GLN A 357 18.47 -2.94 25.81
N LEU A 358 18.29 -2.60 24.54
CA LEU A 358 19.37 -2.61 23.56
C LEU A 358 20.46 -1.59 23.91
N SER A 359 20.09 -0.37 24.35
CA SER A 359 21.03 0.65 24.81
C SER A 359 21.94 0.13 25.92
N LYS A 360 21.36 -0.54 26.93
CA LYS A 360 22.12 -1.14 28.05
C LYS A 360 23.06 -2.25 27.57
N LYS A 361 22.58 -3.14 26.69
CA LYS A 361 23.37 -4.25 26.16
C LYS A 361 24.52 -3.78 25.29
N LEU A 362 24.28 -2.78 24.44
CA LEU A 362 25.29 -2.21 23.55
C LEU A 362 26.21 -1.20 24.26
N LYS A 363 25.84 -0.75 25.47
CA LYS A 363 26.51 0.35 26.19
C LYS A 363 26.59 1.62 25.34
N LYS A 364 25.49 1.93 24.63
CA LYS A 364 25.37 3.10 23.74
C LYS A 364 24.09 3.86 24.04
N SER A 365 24.12 5.17 23.86
CA SER A 365 22.92 6.02 23.91
C SER A 365 22.11 5.88 22.63
N ILE A 366 20.88 5.39 22.72
CA ILE A 366 19.97 5.20 21.60
C ILE A 366 18.85 6.23 21.66
N THR A 367 18.64 6.97 20.57
CA THR A 367 17.45 7.81 20.39
C THR A 367 16.76 7.47 19.08
N ILE A 368 15.42 7.40 19.10
CA ILE A 368 14.63 7.02 17.92
C ILE A 368 13.43 7.93 17.81
N LEU A 369 13.26 8.59 16.66
CA LEU A 369 12.02 9.27 16.31
C LEU A 369 11.11 8.28 15.56
N HIS A 370 10.10 7.78 16.26
CA HIS A 370 9.12 6.87 15.68
C HIS A 370 8.17 7.59 14.73
N ASN A 371 7.70 6.81 13.76
CA ASN A 371 6.56 7.12 12.92
C ASN A 371 5.64 5.89 12.82
N ASP A 372 4.52 6.05 12.13
CA ASP A 372 3.49 5.01 12.04
C ASP A 372 4.00 3.71 11.38
N ASN A 373 4.96 3.81 10.44
CA ASN A 373 5.54 2.64 9.77
C ASN A 373 6.54 1.88 10.66
N THR A 374 7.36 2.58 11.45
CA THR A 374 8.29 1.91 12.38
C THR A 374 7.55 1.08 13.43
N CYS A 375 6.35 1.51 13.87
CA CYS A 375 5.50 0.75 14.78
C CYS A 375 5.09 -0.61 14.22
N PHE A 376 4.92 -0.71 12.90
CA PHE A 376 4.50 -1.95 12.24
C PHE A 376 5.50 -3.07 12.46
N LEU A 377 6.80 -2.78 12.47
CA LEU A 377 7.83 -3.80 12.67
C LEU A 377 7.70 -4.51 14.01
N GLY A 378 7.37 -3.74 15.05
CA GLY A 378 7.10 -4.26 16.39
C GLY A 378 5.82 -5.09 16.47
N GLY A 379 4.80 -4.82 15.64
CA GLY A 379 3.57 -5.64 15.61
C GLY A 379 3.67 -6.86 14.70
N TYR A 380 4.37 -6.73 13.57
CA TYR A 380 4.47 -7.74 12.50
C TYR A 380 5.44 -8.87 12.84
N LEU A 381 6.61 -8.53 13.39
CA LEU A 381 7.69 -9.50 13.61
C LEU A 381 7.61 -10.26 14.93
N THR A 382 6.60 -9.98 15.74
CA THR A 382 6.44 -10.59 17.06
C THR A 382 5.53 -11.79 16.99
N SER A 383 6.06 -12.92 16.54
CA SER A 383 5.43 -14.23 16.75
C SER A 383 5.60 -14.75 18.19
N GLY A 384 5.97 -13.88 19.14
CA GLY A 384 6.12 -14.21 20.56
C GLY A 384 6.64 -13.03 21.39
N PRO A 385 6.90 -13.24 22.70
CA PRO A 385 7.33 -12.21 23.65
C PRO A 385 8.77 -11.71 23.43
N LYS A 386 9.44 -12.20 22.39
CA LYS A 386 10.87 -12.01 22.13
C LYS A 386 11.10 -11.55 20.70
N MET A 387 11.88 -10.49 20.53
CA MET A 387 12.28 -10.01 19.21
C MET A 387 13.46 -10.82 18.66
N ASN A 388 13.35 -11.31 17.42
CA ASN A 388 14.49 -11.86 16.68
C ASN A 388 15.19 -10.74 15.88
N TRP A 389 16.36 -10.32 16.37
CA TRP A 389 17.14 -9.26 15.73
C TRP A 389 17.55 -9.57 14.28
N LYS A 390 17.80 -10.85 13.96
CA LYS A 390 18.19 -11.27 12.59
C LYS A 390 17.09 -10.98 11.56
N SER A 391 15.83 -11.04 11.99
CA SER A 391 14.67 -10.70 11.15
C SER A 391 14.31 -9.21 11.24
N PHE A 392 14.47 -8.61 12.43
CA PHE A 392 14.05 -7.23 12.69
C PHE A 392 15.00 -6.16 12.17
N GLY A 393 16.30 -6.31 12.42
CA GLY A 393 17.32 -5.32 12.04
C GLY A 393 17.29 -4.92 10.56
N PRO A 394 17.17 -5.88 9.61
CA PRO A 394 17.10 -5.55 8.18
C PRO A 394 15.86 -4.74 7.80
N MET A 395 14.69 -5.11 8.33
CA MET A 395 13.46 -4.37 8.07
C MET A 395 13.49 -2.97 8.67
N LEU A 396 14.04 -2.83 9.88
CA LEU A 396 14.24 -1.52 10.50
C LEU A 396 15.10 -0.61 9.64
N LYS A 397 16.25 -1.11 9.15
CA LYS A 397 17.15 -0.31 8.31
C LYS A 397 16.51 0.14 7.01
N ALA A 398 15.56 -0.63 6.48
CA ALA A 398 14.77 -0.19 5.32
C ALA A 398 13.83 0.98 5.65
N MET A 399 13.46 1.17 6.93
CA MET A 399 12.48 2.18 7.37
C MET A 399 13.08 3.41 8.07
N VAL A 400 14.37 3.38 8.44
CA VAL A 400 15.01 4.46 9.19
C VAL A 400 16.33 4.89 8.56
N VAL A 401 16.64 6.17 8.67
CA VAL A 401 17.99 6.70 8.52
C VAL A 401 18.69 6.56 9.88
N MET A 402 19.69 5.68 9.94
CA MET A 402 20.47 5.39 11.14
C MET A 402 21.80 6.14 11.10
N LYS A 403 22.15 6.80 12.20
CA LYS A 403 23.47 7.38 12.45
C LYS A 403 24.05 6.71 13.69
N GLU A 404 25.16 6.00 13.53
CA GLU A 404 25.85 5.30 14.61
C GLU A 404 27.29 5.82 14.73
N ASP A 405 27.71 6.10 15.96
CA ASP A 405 29.10 6.37 16.34
C ASP A 405 29.52 5.43 17.49
N GLU A 406 30.68 5.69 18.10
CA GLU A 406 31.21 4.86 19.19
C GLU A 406 30.29 4.82 20.42
N ALA A 407 29.58 5.91 20.72
CA ALA A 407 28.82 6.07 21.95
C ALA A 407 27.31 6.16 21.72
N THR A 408 26.85 6.45 20.49
CA THR A 408 25.46 6.76 20.20
C THR A 408 24.93 6.05 18.95
N ILE A 409 23.63 5.80 18.98
CA ILE A 409 22.82 5.40 17.83
C ILE A 409 21.62 6.33 17.77
N SER A 410 21.40 6.96 16.62
CA SER A 410 20.29 7.86 16.38
C SER A 410 19.53 7.39 15.15
N MET A 411 18.21 7.21 15.28
CA MET A 411 17.38 6.72 14.18
C MET A 411 16.21 7.67 13.94
N THR A 412 16.02 8.05 12.69
CA THR A 412 14.88 8.87 12.26
C THR A 412 14.22 8.16 11.10
N SER A 413 12.89 8.01 11.12
CA SER A 413 12.20 7.36 10.00
C SER A 413 12.53 8.03 8.65
N ASN A 414 12.75 7.22 7.62
CA ASN A 414 12.98 7.70 6.26
C ASN A 414 11.77 8.50 5.70
N GLN A 415 10.56 8.28 6.23
CA GLN A 415 9.37 9.04 5.84
C GLN A 415 9.42 10.51 6.27
N GLU A 416 10.25 10.88 7.26
CA GLU A 416 10.48 12.30 7.60
C GLU A 416 11.15 13.08 6.46
N ALA A 417 11.77 12.36 5.51
CA ALA A 417 12.30 12.96 4.31
C ALA A 417 11.19 13.32 3.31
N ASP A 418 10.02 12.68 3.40
CA ASP A 418 8.88 12.99 2.56
C ASP A 418 8.10 14.21 3.12
N PRO A 419 8.04 15.33 2.40
CA PRO A 419 7.25 16.48 2.83
C PRO A 419 5.74 16.23 2.86
N THR A 420 5.23 15.16 2.23
CA THR A 420 3.81 14.80 2.25
C THR A 420 3.43 13.87 3.40
N PHE A 421 4.42 13.32 4.12
CA PHE A 421 4.17 12.43 5.24
C PHE A 421 3.50 13.19 6.39
N VAL A 422 2.35 12.66 6.83
CA VAL A 422 1.61 13.18 7.98
C VAL A 422 1.29 12.01 8.90
N PRO A 423 1.87 11.98 10.12
CA PRO A 423 1.53 11.00 11.14
C PRO A 423 0.04 11.03 11.47
N VAL A 424 -0.46 9.90 11.94
CA VAL A 424 -1.85 9.74 12.31
C VAL A 424 -2.14 10.47 13.60
N ASP A 425 -3.17 11.31 13.60
CA ASP A 425 -3.64 12.00 14.80
C ASP A 425 -4.22 10.96 15.77
N ARG A 426 -3.46 10.66 16.84
CA ARG A 426 -3.88 9.69 17.86
C ARG A 426 -5.14 10.08 18.60
N LYS A 427 -5.43 11.38 18.73
CA LYS A 427 -6.68 11.84 19.35
C LYS A 427 -7.86 11.64 18.42
N ALA A 428 -7.67 11.88 17.12
CA ALA A 428 -8.68 11.54 16.11
C ALA A 428 -8.94 10.03 16.07
N LEU A 429 -7.86 9.22 16.12
CA LEU A 429 -7.98 7.77 16.21
C LEU A 429 -8.68 7.35 17.50
N ALA A 430 -8.37 7.93 18.65
CA ALA A 430 -9.05 7.61 19.91
C ALA A 430 -10.55 7.92 19.87
N ARG A 431 -10.93 9.08 19.34
CA ARG A 431 -12.36 9.42 19.13
C ARG A 431 -13.04 8.43 18.19
N PHE A 432 -12.36 8.04 17.12
CA PHE A 432 -12.84 7.03 16.19
C PHE A 432 -13.04 5.68 16.87
N MET A 433 -12.03 5.15 17.58
CA MET A 433 -12.10 3.88 18.31
C MET A 433 -13.22 3.88 19.37
N GLN A 434 -13.37 4.97 20.13
CA GLN A 434 -14.44 5.12 21.12
C GLN A 434 -15.83 5.17 20.47
N ARG A 435 -15.94 5.85 19.33
CA ARG A 435 -17.20 5.94 18.58
C ARG A 435 -17.62 4.58 18.06
N ILE A 436 -16.74 3.86 17.38
CA ILE A 436 -17.06 2.52 16.85
C ILE A 436 -17.33 1.50 17.96
N ASP A 437 -16.72 1.67 19.13
CA ASP A 437 -16.99 0.88 20.33
C ASP A 437 -18.39 1.13 20.89
N SER A 438 -18.80 2.41 20.94
CA SER A 438 -20.13 2.80 21.39
C SER A 438 -21.23 2.40 20.40
N GLU A 439 -20.94 2.46 19.09
CA GLU A 439 -21.84 2.06 18.02
C GLU A 439 -21.91 0.53 17.88
N GLY A 440 -20.87 -0.18 18.31
CA GLY A 440 -20.70 -1.63 18.18
C GLY A 440 -20.27 -2.08 16.78
N TYR A 441 -19.93 -1.15 15.88
CA TYR A 441 -19.45 -1.39 14.52
C TYR A 441 -18.76 -0.14 13.96
N MET A 442 -17.99 -0.31 12.90
CA MET A 442 -17.37 0.80 12.17
C MET A 442 -18.37 1.41 11.17
N SER A 443 -19.06 2.50 11.53
CA SER A 443 -19.97 3.19 10.59
C SER A 443 -19.24 4.01 9.52
N LEU A 444 -19.95 4.31 8.42
CA LEU A 444 -19.44 5.22 7.37
C LEU A 444 -19.15 6.62 7.92
N ASP A 445 -20.02 7.15 8.79
CA ASP A 445 -19.83 8.48 9.38
C ASP A 445 -18.62 8.54 10.31
N ALA A 446 -18.42 7.53 11.18
CA ALA A 446 -17.24 7.46 12.04
C ALA A 446 -15.94 7.38 11.22
N SER A 447 -15.95 6.56 10.17
CA SER A 447 -14.81 6.36 9.28
C SER A 447 -14.48 7.63 8.47
N ALA A 448 -15.52 8.34 8.02
CA ALA A 448 -15.35 9.57 7.26
C ALA A 448 -14.86 10.73 8.12
N GLU A 449 -15.35 10.87 9.34
CA GLU A 449 -14.82 11.83 10.32
C GLU A 449 -13.32 11.60 10.55
N PHE A 450 -12.92 10.34 10.75
CA PHE A 450 -11.52 9.99 10.90
C PHE A 450 -10.70 10.26 9.62
N ALA A 451 -11.22 9.90 8.44
CA ALA A 451 -10.55 10.14 7.16
C ALA A 451 -10.30 11.63 6.88
N LEU A 452 -11.18 12.52 7.36
CA LEU A 452 -11.00 13.98 7.27
C LEU A 452 -9.90 14.53 8.18
N SER A 453 -9.44 13.78 9.18
CA SER A 453 -8.30 14.20 10.01
C SER A 453 -6.97 14.16 9.25
N ARG A 454 -6.95 13.60 8.04
CA ARG A 454 -5.75 13.43 7.21
C ARG A 454 -5.82 14.28 5.94
N PRO A 455 -4.68 14.83 5.48
CA PRO A 455 -4.64 15.49 4.18
C PRO A 455 -4.97 14.57 3.01
N VAL A 456 -5.48 15.17 1.94
CA VAL A 456 -5.76 14.50 0.67
C VAL A 456 -4.47 13.95 0.06
N GLY A 457 -4.55 12.73 -0.47
CA GLY A 457 -3.40 12.08 -1.12
C GLY A 457 -2.32 11.63 -0.15
N THR A 458 -2.59 11.62 1.16
CA THR A 458 -1.78 10.86 2.11
C THR A 458 -1.99 9.39 1.86
N ALA A 459 -0.93 8.63 2.06
CA ALA A 459 -0.90 7.27 1.59
C ALA A 459 -1.79 6.32 2.40
N ASP A 460 -2.32 5.33 1.70
CA ASP A 460 -3.47 4.55 2.12
C ASP A 460 -3.22 3.63 3.31
N MET A 461 -1.97 3.24 3.57
CA MET A 461 -1.69 2.26 4.60
C MET A 461 -1.27 2.96 5.89
N ASP A 462 -2.17 2.93 6.86
CA ASP A 462 -1.91 3.38 8.21
C ASP A 462 -1.78 2.16 9.12
N PHE A 463 -0.55 1.75 9.39
CA PHE A 463 -0.30 0.59 10.23
C PHE A 463 -0.79 0.77 11.66
N VAL A 464 -0.80 2.00 12.18
CA VAL A 464 -1.30 2.27 13.53
C VAL A 464 -2.79 2.03 13.59
N THR A 465 -3.57 2.64 12.69
CA THR A 465 -5.02 2.41 12.61
C THR A 465 -5.31 0.93 12.33
N MET A 466 -4.55 0.29 11.45
CA MET A 466 -4.70 -1.13 11.16
C MET A 466 -4.50 -2.00 12.41
N ILE A 467 -3.48 -1.74 13.23
CA ILE A 467 -3.21 -2.48 14.48
C ILE A 467 -4.44 -2.40 15.40
N TYR A 468 -4.97 -1.20 15.64
CA TYR A 468 -6.10 -1.04 16.57
C TYR A 468 -7.42 -1.58 16.04
N LEU A 469 -7.74 -1.32 14.77
CA LEU A 469 -8.94 -1.89 14.15
C LEU A 469 -8.88 -3.42 14.19
N THR A 470 -7.71 -3.98 13.91
CA THR A 470 -7.57 -5.43 13.93
C THR A 470 -7.63 -6.01 15.33
N ALA A 471 -7.03 -5.35 16.32
CA ALA A 471 -7.15 -5.77 17.71
C ALA A 471 -8.62 -5.69 18.19
N MET A 472 -9.39 -4.71 17.70
CA MET A 472 -10.79 -4.52 18.07
C MET A 472 -11.72 -5.57 17.45
N PHE A 473 -11.62 -5.79 16.14
CA PHE A 473 -12.55 -6.64 15.42
C PHE A 473 -12.06 -8.09 15.25
N GLY A 474 -10.78 -8.34 15.50
CA GLY A 474 -10.13 -9.63 15.27
C GLY A 474 -9.89 -9.93 13.79
N GLU A 475 -10.11 -8.95 12.92
CA GLU A 475 -9.99 -9.04 11.46
C GLU A 475 -9.36 -7.76 10.94
N THR A 476 -8.58 -7.87 9.86
CA THR A 476 -7.94 -6.73 9.24
C THR A 476 -8.99 -5.92 8.47
N GLU A 477 -9.64 -4.99 9.16
CA GLU A 477 -10.43 -3.94 8.51
C GLU A 477 -9.47 -2.89 7.94
N PHE A 478 -9.46 -2.77 6.61
CA PHE A 478 -8.55 -1.88 5.90
C PHE A 478 -9.30 -0.67 5.36
N MET A 479 -8.87 0.52 5.76
CA MET A 479 -9.29 1.79 5.17
C MET A 479 -8.24 2.31 4.18
N GLY A 480 -8.09 1.63 3.05
CA GLY A 480 -7.15 2.06 2.02
C GLY A 480 -7.54 1.70 0.61
N GLY A 481 -6.65 2.02 -0.34
CA GLY A 481 -7.01 2.16 -1.74
C GLY A 481 -8.04 3.29 -1.92
N ASP A 482 -9.02 3.06 -2.79
CA ASP A 482 -10.05 4.06 -3.12
C ASP A 482 -11.06 4.32 -1.97
N ASP A 483 -11.04 3.54 -0.88
CA ASP A 483 -11.91 3.71 0.31
C ASP A 483 -11.68 5.08 0.97
N ARG A 484 -10.43 5.49 1.20
CA ARG A 484 -10.15 6.73 1.93
C ARG A 484 -10.58 7.99 1.18
N PRO A 485 -10.24 8.18 -0.11
CA PRO A 485 -10.76 9.32 -0.85
C PRO A 485 -12.29 9.33 -0.93
N ALA A 486 -12.93 8.16 -1.06
CA ALA A 486 -14.40 8.05 -1.02
C ALA A 486 -14.96 8.53 0.34
N LEU A 487 -14.36 8.12 1.46
CA LEU A 487 -14.73 8.58 2.80
C LEU A 487 -14.48 10.07 3.00
N GLN A 488 -13.37 10.61 2.47
CA GLN A 488 -13.09 12.05 2.53
C GLN A 488 -14.13 12.86 1.75
N LEU A 489 -14.53 12.39 0.57
CA LEU A 489 -15.57 13.03 -0.23
C LEU A 489 -16.94 12.97 0.46
N TYR A 490 -17.28 11.82 1.04
CA TYR A 490 -18.50 11.61 1.84
C TYR A 490 -18.52 12.51 3.08
N GLY A 491 -17.43 12.52 3.85
CA GLY A 491 -17.27 13.34 5.04
C GLY A 491 -17.37 14.83 4.75
N ALA A 492 -16.78 15.28 3.64
CA ALA A 492 -16.75 16.69 3.23
C ALA A 492 -18.06 17.21 2.61
N MET A 493 -19.12 16.39 2.53
CA MET A 493 -20.42 16.85 2.01
C MET A 493 -20.99 17.99 2.85
N SER A 494 -21.40 19.07 2.19
CA SER A 494 -22.09 20.19 2.83
C SER A 494 -23.47 19.78 3.35
N PRO A 495 -24.05 20.52 4.31
CA PRO A 495 -25.42 20.27 4.76
C PRO A 495 -26.45 20.28 3.60
N ALA A 496 -26.24 21.15 2.61
CA ALA A 496 -27.08 21.19 1.41
C ALA A 496 -26.94 19.91 0.57
N GLN A 497 -25.70 19.44 0.33
CA GLN A 497 -25.45 18.17 -0.37
C GLN A 497 -26.07 16.97 0.38
N ARG A 498 -25.96 16.94 1.72
CA ARG A 498 -26.59 15.89 2.55
C ARG A 498 -28.12 15.94 2.49
N SER A 499 -28.72 17.13 2.48
CA SER A 499 -30.16 17.31 2.30
C SER A 499 -30.64 16.85 0.92
N GLU A 500 -29.94 17.24 -0.15
CA GLU A 500 -30.27 16.78 -1.51
C GLU A 500 -30.09 15.27 -1.66
N TRP A 501 -29.05 14.71 -1.04
CA TRP A 501 -28.89 13.27 -0.97
C TRP A 501 -30.05 12.59 -0.25
N ALA A 502 -30.49 13.09 0.89
CA ALA A 502 -31.63 12.52 1.62
C ALA A 502 -32.89 12.48 0.75
N LYS A 503 -33.15 13.53 -0.05
CA LYS A 503 -34.24 13.56 -1.03
C LYS A 503 -34.05 12.54 -2.15
N ALA A 504 -32.84 12.44 -2.71
CA ALA A 504 -32.52 11.50 -3.78
C ALA A 504 -32.70 10.04 -3.33
N LYS A 505 -32.28 9.75 -2.09
CA LYS A 505 -32.46 8.45 -1.42
C LYS A 505 -33.94 8.06 -1.30
N THR A 506 -34.81 8.97 -0.87
CA THR A 506 -36.27 8.70 -0.79
C THR A 506 -36.88 8.36 -2.16
N LYS A 507 -36.29 8.87 -3.25
CA LYS A 507 -36.74 8.61 -4.62
C LYS A 507 -36.09 7.38 -5.25
N GLY A 508 -35.14 6.73 -4.57
CA GLY A 508 -34.36 5.62 -5.15
C GLY A 508 -33.45 6.07 -6.31
N THR A 509 -33.06 7.34 -6.36
CA THR A 509 -32.22 7.90 -7.42
C THR A 509 -30.85 8.31 -6.85
N PRO A 510 -29.75 8.21 -7.62
CA PRO A 510 -28.46 8.72 -7.18
C PRO A 510 -28.48 10.24 -7.03
N LEU A 511 -27.70 10.77 -6.08
CA LEU A 511 -27.43 12.21 -6.01
C LEU A 511 -26.49 12.57 -7.17
N MET A 512 -26.90 13.51 -8.02
CA MET A 512 -26.04 14.05 -9.08
C MET A 512 -25.47 15.40 -8.65
N VAL A 513 -24.14 15.52 -8.65
CA VAL A 513 -23.43 16.76 -8.28
C VAL A 513 -22.50 17.15 -9.41
N SER A 514 -22.53 18.43 -9.80
CA SER A 514 -21.57 18.96 -10.77
C SER A 514 -20.20 19.18 -10.13
N VAL A 515 -19.11 18.84 -10.82
CA VAL A 515 -17.74 19.13 -10.38
C VAL A 515 -17.51 20.63 -10.18
N SER A 516 -18.24 21.47 -10.92
CA SER A 516 -18.17 22.93 -10.76
C SER A 516 -18.66 23.43 -9.41
N SER A 517 -19.55 22.69 -8.72
CA SER A 517 -20.07 23.06 -7.40
C SER A 517 -19.27 22.50 -6.23
N LEU A 518 -18.22 21.71 -6.49
CA LEU A 518 -17.34 21.18 -5.46
C LEU A 518 -16.50 22.28 -4.81
N THR A 519 -16.33 22.18 -3.50
CA THR A 519 -15.36 23.00 -2.76
C THR A 519 -13.91 22.68 -3.22
N PRO A 520 -12.93 23.58 -2.99
CA PRO A 520 -11.54 23.30 -3.32
C PRO A 520 -11.00 22.00 -2.71
N TYR A 521 -11.41 21.67 -1.48
CA TYR A 521 -11.05 20.41 -0.83
C TYR A 521 -11.63 19.20 -1.56
N GLN A 522 -12.94 19.19 -1.85
CA GLN A 522 -13.60 18.09 -2.57
C GLN A 522 -13.02 17.91 -3.97
N ARG A 523 -12.68 19.01 -4.66
CA ARG A 523 -12.01 18.96 -5.96
C ARG A 523 -10.62 18.32 -5.85
N GLY A 524 -9.84 18.68 -4.82
CA GLY A 524 -8.55 18.05 -4.56
C GLY A 524 -8.65 16.54 -4.31
N VAL A 525 -9.68 16.10 -3.57
CA VAL A 525 -9.98 14.67 -3.36
C VAL A 525 -10.29 13.98 -4.70
N LEU A 526 -11.18 14.57 -5.50
CA LEU A 526 -11.54 14.03 -6.82
C LEU A 526 -10.33 13.96 -7.76
N GLU A 527 -9.50 14.99 -7.80
CA GLU A 527 -8.28 15.01 -8.60
C GLU A 527 -7.30 13.93 -8.16
N ALA A 528 -7.15 13.70 -6.84
CA ALA A 528 -6.32 12.61 -6.33
C ALA A 528 -6.87 11.23 -6.75
N MET A 529 -8.19 11.04 -6.71
CA MET A 529 -8.82 9.79 -7.16
C MET A 529 -8.64 9.53 -8.65
N VAL A 530 -8.76 10.58 -9.47
CA VAL A 530 -8.67 10.43 -10.93
C VAL A 530 -7.22 10.33 -11.40
N PHE A 531 -6.34 11.20 -10.90
CA PHE A 531 -4.98 11.34 -11.42
C PHE A 531 -3.87 10.79 -10.52
N ARG A 532 -4.12 10.50 -9.24
CA ARG A 532 -3.11 9.94 -8.32
C ARG A 532 -3.40 8.50 -7.88
N ALA A 533 -4.50 7.91 -8.35
CA ALA A 533 -4.90 6.56 -7.97
C ALA A 533 -3.73 5.57 -8.07
N ARG A 534 -3.46 4.91 -6.94
CA ARG A 534 -2.42 3.91 -6.81
C ARG A 534 -2.73 2.73 -7.74
N ASN A 535 -1.69 2.17 -8.34
CA ASN A 535 -1.74 0.96 -9.17
C ASN A 535 -2.69 0.99 -10.37
N GLY A 536 -2.94 2.16 -10.94
CA GLY A 536 -3.65 2.23 -12.21
C GLY A 536 -5.03 1.59 -12.15
N SER A 537 -5.80 1.84 -11.08
CA SER A 537 -7.26 1.80 -11.19
C SER A 537 -7.63 2.85 -12.24
N GLY A 538 -7.57 2.40 -13.49
CA GLY A 538 -7.79 3.20 -14.67
C GLY A 538 -9.18 3.80 -14.62
N ILE A 539 -9.46 4.63 -15.60
CA ILE A 539 -10.84 4.97 -15.88
C ILE A 539 -11.42 3.76 -16.59
N ASP A 540 -12.54 3.26 -16.09
CA ASP A 540 -13.26 2.20 -16.76
C ASP A 540 -13.93 2.76 -18.01
N GLU A 541 -13.87 2.00 -19.11
CA GLU A 541 -14.61 2.30 -20.33
C GLU A 541 -15.89 1.46 -20.31
N ILE A 542 -17.05 2.11 -20.38
CA ILE A 542 -18.34 1.44 -20.58
C ILE A 542 -18.30 0.85 -21.99
N GLY A 543 -17.97 -0.44 -22.07
CA GLY A 543 -18.07 -1.20 -23.32
C GLY A 543 -19.53 -1.29 -23.78
N ASP A 544 -19.73 -1.40 -25.09
CA ASP A 544 -21.02 -1.84 -25.60
C ASP A 544 -21.21 -3.32 -25.22
N PRO A 545 -22.28 -3.71 -24.50
CA PRO A 545 -22.46 -5.09 -24.06
C PRO A 545 -22.36 -6.11 -25.20
N GLU A 546 -22.77 -5.73 -26.42
CA GLU A 546 -22.67 -6.60 -27.60
C GLU A 546 -21.23 -6.83 -28.09
N GLU A 547 -20.31 -5.88 -27.91
CA GLU A 547 -18.89 -6.03 -28.27
C GLU A 547 -18.12 -6.90 -27.26
N ALA A 548 -18.54 -6.92 -25.98
CA ALA A 548 -17.90 -7.72 -24.94
C ALA A 548 -18.17 -9.23 -25.09
N VAL A 549 -19.31 -9.61 -25.69
CA VAL A 549 -19.75 -11.02 -25.83
C VAL A 549 -19.25 -11.66 -27.12
N SER A 550 -18.75 -10.88 -28.08
CA SER A 550 -18.38 -11.34 -29.42
C SER A 550 -16.88 -11.36 -29.71
N ALA A 551 -16.03 -11.07 -28.71
CA ALA A 551 -14.60 -11.30 -28.83
C ALA A 551 -14.31 -12.81 -28.71
N PRO A 552 -13.88 -13.51 -29.78
CA PRO A 552 -13.58 -14.94 -29.72
C PRO A 552 -12.48 -15.23 -28.70
N ASP A 553 -12.61 -16.36 -27.99
CA ASP A 553 -11.70 -16.86 -26.95
C ASP A 553 -10.21 -16.94 -27.38
N GLU A 554 -9.93 -16.90 -28.69
CA GLU A 554 -8.56 -16.86 -29.24
C GLU A 554 -7.81 -15.54 -28.98
N VAL A 555 -8.44 -14.53 -28.38
CA VAL A 555 -7.77 -13.29 -27.96
C VAL A 555 -7.54 -13.23 -26.44
N GLU A 556 -7.13 -14.37 -25.87
CA GLU A 556 -6.74 -14.54 -24.46
C GLU A 556 -5.64 -13.54 -24.00
N GLY A 557 -4.96 -12.87 -24.93
CA GLY A 557 -4.02 -11.78 -24.68
C GLY A 557 -4.58 -10.35 -24.72
N ALA A 558 -5.76 -10.09 -25.33
CA ALA A 558 -6.34 -8.74 -25.43
C ALA A 558 -7.29 -8.37 -24.30
N LEU A 559 -7.80 -9.36 -23.55
CA LEU A 559 -8.68 -9.13 -22.39
C LEU A 559 -8.02 -8.31 -21.28
N TYR A 560 -6.69 -8.17 -21.28
CA TYR A 560 -5.95 -7.44 -20.23
C TYR A 560 -5.48 -6.05 -20.63
N TYR A 561 -5.38 -5.76 -21.93
CA TYR A 561 -4.92 -4.47 -22.40
C TYR A 561 -6.13 -3.66 -22.84
N GLY A 562 -6.71 -2.90 -21.90
CA GLY A 562 -7.80 -1.97 -22.20
C GLY A 562 -7.38 -0.89 -23.22
N THR A 563 -8.15 0.17 -23.37
CA THR A 563 -7.77 1.24 -24.30
C THR A 563 -6.82 2.22 -23.63
N LEU A 564 -6.04 2.95 -24.43
CA LEU A 564 -5.25 4.07 -23.92
C LEU A 564 -6.15 5.17 -23.32
N ARG A 565 -7.45 5.20 -23.64
CA ARG A 565 -8.41 6.12 -23.02
C ARG A 565 -8.64 5.85 -21.54
N GLN A 566 -8.33 4.64 -21.05
CA GLN A 566 -8.36 4.35 -19.62
C GLN A 566 -7.27 5.09 -18.85
N GLU A 567 -6.26 5.64 -19.54
CA GLU A 567 -5.29 6.53 -18.94
C GLU A 567 -5.88 7.94 -18.75
N PRO A 568 -6.05 8.43 -17.51
CA PRO A 568 -6.71 9.72 -17.24
C PRO A 568 -6.11 10.90 -17.98
N THR A 569 -4.78 10.95 -18.14
CA THR A 569 -4.11 12.06 -18.81
C THR A 569 -4.31 12.06 -20.32
N GLU A 570 -4.60 10.92 -20.93
CA GLU A 570 -4.94 10.79 -22.36
C GLU A 570 -6.41 11.09 -22.61
N ALA A 571 -7.27 10.58 -21.74
CA ALA A 571 -8.70 10.89 -21.74
C ALA A 571 -8.98 12.38 -21.52
N MET A 572 -8.31 12.98 -20.53
CA MET A 572 -8.57 14.35 -20.08
C MET A 572 -7.30 15.19 -20.17
N PRO A 573 -6.86 15.56 -21.39
CA PRO A 573 -5.60 16.27 -21.63
C PRO A 573 -5.55 17.68 -21.03
N ASN A 574 -6.67 18.18 -20.51
CA ASN A 574 -6.81 19.49 -19.87
C ASN A 574 -7.28 19.39 -18.39
N GLY A 575 -7.19 18.20 -17.78
CA GLY A 575 -7.77 17.94 -16.46
C GLY A 575 -9.27 17.60 -16.52
N ILE A 576 -9.88 17.38 -15.35
CA ILE A 576 -11.30 17.00 -15.26
C ILE A 576 -12.19 18.11 -15.84
N PRO A 577 -13.04 17.83 -16.84
CA PRO A 577 -13.95 18.81 -17.41
C PRO A 577 -14.87 19.44 -16.35
N ALA A 578 -15.12 20.75 -16.44
CA ALA A 578 -16.05 21.43 -15.52
C ALA A 578 -17.50 20.91 -15.65
N SER A 579 -17.85 20.33 -16.80
CA SER A 579 -19.14 19.70 -17.08
C SER A 579 -19.27 18.30 -16.47
N THR A 580 -18.20 17.72 -15.93
CA THR A 580 -18.26 16.42 -15.27
C THR A 580 -19.26 16.46 -14.12
N THR A 581 -20.09 15.43 -14.06
CA THR A 581 -20.97 15.17 -12.93
C THR A 581 -20.51 13.90 -12.25
N TYR A 582 -20.76 13.81 -10.94
CA TYR A 582 -20.64 12.55 -10.23
C TYR A 582 -21.97 12.17 -9.59
N SER A 583 -22.25 10.88 -9.65
CA SER A 583 -23.32 10.23 -8.92
C SER A 583 -22.80 9.78 -7.57
N MET A 584 -23.65 9.83 -6.56
CA MET A 584 -23.40 9.19 -5.27
C MET A 584 -24.62 8.35 -4.90
N ASN A 585 -24.37 7.09 -4.55
CA ASN A 585 -25.37 6.17 -4.04
C ASN A 585 -24.93 5.62 -2.68
N ILE A 586 -25.88 5.45 -1.75
CA ILE A 586 -25.62 4.72 -0.50
C ILE A 586 -26.58 3.56 -0.44
N ASP A 587 -26.03 2.36 -0.49
CA ASP A 587 -26.76 1.12 -0.45
C ASP A 587 -26.62 0.45 0.92
N PHE A 588 -27.71 -0.19 1.35
CA PHE A 588 -27.75 -1.00 2.55
C PHE A 588 -28.16 -2.41 2.17
N GLN A 589 -27.20 -3.32 2.20
CA GLN A 589 -27.40 -4.69 1.74
C GLN A 589 -27.39 -5.66 2.93
N THR A 590 -28.24 -6.67 2.88
CA THR A 590 -28.09 -7.85 3.74
C THR A 590 -26.96 -8.70 3.16
N VAL A 591 -25.98 -9.03 3.98
CA VAL A 591 -24.84 -9.88 3.62
C VAL A 591 -24.72 -11.04 4.60
N VAL A 592 -23.98 -12.07 4.22
CA VAL A 592 -23.66 -13.21 5.07
C VAL A 592 -22.17 -13.43 5.17
N PHE A 593 -21.74 -13.76 6.38
CA PHE A 593 -20.36 -14.05 6.72
C PHE A 593 -20.22 -15.54 7.01
N THR A 594 -19.25 -16.19 6.40
CA THR A 594 -18.93 -17.60 6.68
C THR A 594 -18.10 -17.67 7.96
N SER A 595 -18.26 -18.67 8.80
CA SER A 595 -17.41 -18.87 10.00
C SER A 595 -15.97 -19.30 9.69
N GLU A 596 -15.59 -19.36 8.41
CA GLU A 596 -14.29 -19.88 7.97
C GLU A 596 -13.16 -19.18 8.73
N LYS A 597 -12.38 -19.98 9.47
CA LYS A 597 -11.28 -19.49 10.31
C LYS A 597 -10.08 -18.94 9.52
N ARG A 598 -10.15 -18.76 8.19
CA ARG A 598 -8.98 -19.04 7.33
C ARG A 598 -8.31 -17.92 6.53
N ARG A 599 -8.62 -16.63 6.68
CA ARG A 599 -7.82 -15.58 5.97
C ARG A 599 -7.48 -14.38 6.84
N PHE A 600 -6.18 -14.07 6.87
CA PHE A 600 -5.59 -12.83 7.40
C PHE A 600 -6.12 -11.57 6.68
N MET A 601 -6.71 -11.74 5.49
CA MET A 601 -7.30 -10.67 4.70
C MET A 601 -8.82 -10.75 4.75
N SER A 602 -9.41 -9.67 5.28
CA SER A 602 -10.83 -9.30 5.41
C SER A 602 -11.86 -10.41 5.18
N ARG A 603 -12.66 -10.73 6.21
CA ARG A 603 -13.90 -11.47 6.05
C ARG A 603 -14.95 -10.56 5.42
N GLN A 604 -14.92 -10.46 4.10
CA GLN A 604 -15.94 -9.70 3.38
C GLN A 604 -17.26 -10.45 3.46
N GLY A 605 -18.32 -9.77 3.86
CA GLY A 605 -19.68 -10.26 3.74
C GLY A 605 -19.97 -10.60 2.29
N MET A 606 -20.72 -11.67 2.05
CA MET A 606 -21.21 -12.01 0.72
C MET A 606 -22.66 -11.59 0.62
N ASP A 607 -23.03 -10.89 -0.44
CA ASP A 607 -24.44 -10.80 -0.80
C ASP A 607 -24.95 -12.18 -1.29
N ALA A 608 -26.25 -12.27 -1.56
CA ALA A 608 -26.88 -13.52 -1.96
C ALA A 608 -26.28 -14.10 -3.26
N ASN A 609 -25.87 -13.22 -4.19
CA ASN A 609 -25.27 -13.59 -5.47
C ASN A 609 -23.84 -14.11 -5.28
N GLY A 610 -23.02 -13.43 -4.48
CA GLY A 610 -21.66 -13.84 -4.14
C GLY A 610 -21.61 -15.18 -3.40
N LEU A 611 -22.54 -15.42 -2.47
CA LEU A 611 -22.67 -16.73 -1.82
C LEU A 611 -23.05 -17.81 -2.84
N ALA A 612 -24.06 -17.56 -3.69
CA ALA A 612 -24.48 -18.49 -4.73
C ALA A 612 -23.35 -18.84 -5.70
N TRP A 613 -22.54 -17.85 -6.09
CA TRP A 613 -21.39 -18.06 -6.97
C TRP A 613 -20.37 -19.01 -6.35
N ARG A 614 -19.95 -18.78 -5.10
CA ARG A 614 -18.96 -19.65 -4.43
C ARG A 614 -19.48 -21.08 -4.28
N VAL A 615 -20.75 -21.25 -3.92
CA VAL A 615 -21.38 -22.58 -3.82
C VAL A 615 -21.43 -23.25 -5.19
N TYR A 616 -21.89 -22.54 -6.22
CA TYR A 616 -21.96 -23.06 -7.58
C TYR A 616 -20.59 -23.46 -8.14
N ALA A 617 -19.60 -22.57 -8.03
CA ALA A 617 -18.26 -22.81 -8.52
C ALA A 617 -17.60 -24.01 -7.81
N LYS A 618 -17.78 -24.13 -6.49
CA LYS A 618 -17.26 -25.25 -5.70
C LYS A 618 -17.94 -26.58 -6.03
N ALA A 619 -19.23 -26.56 -6.38
CA ALA A 619 -19.96 -27.75 -6.81
C ALA A 619 -19.63 -28.18 -8.25
N ASN A 620 -19.01 -27.30 -9.05
CA ASN A 620 -18.66 -27.55 -10.45
C ASN A 620 -17.13 -27.37 -10.69
N PRO A 621 -16.26 -28.07 -9.95
CA PRO A 621 -14.81 -27.88 -10.03
C PRO A 621 -14.21 -28.23 -11.40
N ASP A 622 -14.91 -29.02 -12.22
CA ASP A 622 -14.48 -29.32 -13.58
C ASP A 622 -14.69 -28.14 -14.53
N ARG A 623 -15.67 -27.28 -14.24
CA ARG A 623 -15.91 -26.02 -14.96
C ARG A 623 -15.10 -24.86 -14.37
N PHE A 624 -14.79 -24.93 -13.08
CA PHE A 624 -14.05 -23.90 -12.36
C PHE A 624 -12.87 -24.51 -11.61
N PRO A 625 -11.77 -24.89 -12.28
CA PRO A 625 -10.66 -25.60 -11.64
C PRO A 625 -10.09 -24.87 -10.41
N TRP A 626 -10.05 -23.54 -10.44
CA TRP A 626 -9.61 -22.70 -9.31
C TRP A 626 -10.42 -22.95 -8.03
N SER A 627 -11.67 -23.42 -8.13
CA SER A 627 -12.52 -23.67 -6.97
C SER A 627 -12.13 -24.95 -6.22
N ARG A 628 -11.33 -25.85 -6.81
CA ARG A 628 -10.86 -27.09 -6.17
C ARG A 628 -10.06 -26.80 -4.91
N ASP A 629 -9.16 -25.83 -5.00
CA ASP A 629 -8.25 -25.45 -3.92
C ASP A 629 -8.86 -24.42 -2.95
N GLU A 630 -9.93 -23.74 -3.38
CA GLU A 630 -10.66 -22.83 -2.51
C GLU A 630 -11.44 -23.60 -1.43
N PRO A 631 -11.40 -23.20 -0.16
CA PRO A 631 -12.23 -23.80 0.88
C PRO A 631 -13.72 -23.76 0.51
N ALA A 632 -14.42 -24.87 0.76
CA ALA A 632 -15.87 -24.90 0.63
C ALA A 632 -16.50 -23.94 1.65
N VAL A 633 -17.54 -23.23 1.21
CA VAL A 633 -18.29 -22.36 2.11
C VAL A 633 -19.00 -23.21 3.16
N ASP A 634 -18.77 -22.90 4.43
CA ASP A 634 -19.48 -23.51 5.54
C ASP A 634 -20.92 -22.95 5.62
N LEU A 635 -21.86 -23.67 5.01
CA LEU A 635 -23.28 -23.30 4.94
C LEU A 635 -24.06 -23.59 6.23
N ASP A 636 -23.45 -24.26 7.22
CA ASP A 636 -24.07 -24.52 8.52
C ASP A 636 -23.75 -23.44 9.57
N HIS A 637 -22.70 -22.65 9.33
CA HIS A 637 -22.22 -21.62 10.25
C HIS A 637 -22.12 -20.24 9.57
N LEU A 638 -23.27 -19.76 9.09
CA LEU A 638 -23.41 -18.44 8.50
C LEU A 638 -23.83 -17.42 9.55
N LYS A 639 -23.34 -16.19 9.45
CA LYS A 639 -23.86 -15.06 10.21
C LYS A 639 -24.43 -14.02 9.25
N VAL A 640 -25.65 -13.59 9.51
CA VAL A 640 -26.30 -12.49 8.80
C VAL A 640 -25.70 -11.19 9.30
N GLY A 641 -25.49 -10.27 8.38
CA GLY A 641 -25.06 -8.93 8.69
C GLY A 641 -25.61 -7.91 7.71
N ARG A 642 -25.14 -6.68 7.89
CA ARG A 642 -25.51 -5.54 7.08
C ARG A 642 -24.25 -4.92 6.51
N ARG A 643 -24.31 -4.59 5.23
CA ARG A 643 -23.32 -3.78 4.52
C ARG A 643 -23.90 -2.39 4.29
N GLU A 644 -23.16 -1.37 4.66
CA GLU A 644 -23.34 0.02 4.27
C GLU A 644 -22.28 0.33 3.20
N LYS A 645 -22.72 0.63 1.99
CA LYS A 645 -21.82 0.95 0.88
C LYS A 645 -22.14 2.34 0.38
N VAL A 646 -21.19 3.27 0.44
CA VAL A 646 -21.24 4.50 -0.36
C VAL A 646 -20.45 4.28 -1.63
N GLU A 647 -21.08 4.52 -2.77
CA GLU A 647 -20.48 4.40 -4.10
C GLU A 647 -20.57 5.75 -4.79
N PHE A 648 -19.43 6.20 -5.32
CA PHE A 648 -19.38 7.36 -6.19
C PHE A 648 -19.09 6.88 -7.61
N GLY A 649 -19.89 7.35 -8.57
CA GLY A 649 -19.65 7.17 -9.99
C GLY A 649 -19.32 8.51 -10.63
N PHE A 650 -18.15 8.62 -11.26
CA PHE A 650 -17.72 9.84 -11.94
C PHE A 650 -17.89 9.64 -13.44
N GLN A 651 -18.86 10.34 -14.06
CA GLN A 651 -18.97 10.35 -15.52
C GLN A 651 -17.98 11.37 -16.08
N LEU A 652 -16.75 10.92 -16.31
CA LEU A 652 -15.63 11.79 -16.66
C LEU A 652 -15.77 12.30 -18.11
N MET A 653 -16.13 11.41 -19.04
CA MET A 653 -16.42 11.69 -20.46
C MET A 653 -17.43 10.66 -21.01
N PRO A 654 -18.01 10.82 -22.23
CA PRO A 654 -18.84 9.78 -22.82
C PRO A 654 -18.12 8.42 -22.83
N LYS A 655 -18.79 7.38 -22.30
CA LYS A 655 -18.25 6.02 -22.10
C LYS A 655 -17.10 5.88 -21.11
N LEU A 656 -16.64 6.95 -20.47
CA LEU A 656 -15.57 6.86 -19.47
C LEU A 656 -16.10 7.16 -18.08
N TYR A 657 -16.02 6.17 -17.20
CA TYR A 657 -16.46 6.28 -15.82
C TYR A 657 -15.35 5.86 -14.87
N LYS A 658 -15.34 6.45 -13.68
CA LYS A 658 -14.59 5.89 -12.56
C LYS A 658 -15.57 5.61 -11.45
N SER A 659 -15.51 4.46 -10.82
CA SER A 659 -16.20 4.24 -9.56
C SER A 659 -15.20 4.23 -8.42
N CYS A 660 -15.65 4.67 -7.25
CA CYS A 660 -15.01 4.34 -6.00
C CYS A 660 -16.09 3.97 -5.01
N GLN A 661 -15.71 3.22 -3.99
CA GLN A 661 -16.65 2.85 -2.94
C GLN A 661 -15.95 2.81 -1.60
N ALA A 662 -16.72 3.14 -0.57
CA ALA A 662 -16.39 2.82 0.80
C ALA A 662 -17.45 1.87 1.35
N ILE A 663 -17.00 0.76 1.93
CA ILE A 663 -17.86 -0.31 2.41
C ILE A 663 -17.64 -0.51 3.90
N ARG A 664 -18.71 -0.58 4.67
CA ARG A 664 -18.71 -0.92 6.08
C ARG A 664 -19.66 -2.07 6.31
N GLU A 665 -19.21 -3.10 6.99
CA GLU A 665 -20.02 -4.28 7.21
C GLU A 665 -20.04 -4.62 8.68
N ARG A 666 -21.15 -5.21 9.13
CA ARG A 666 -21.27 -5.67 10.51
C ARG A 666 -22.12 -6.92 10.54
N SER A 667 -21.81 -7.83 11.45
CA SER A 667 -22.66 -8.97 11.77
C SER A 667 -22.77 -9.13 13.27
N ASP A 668 -23.99 -8.98 13.78
CA ASP A 668 -24.38 -9.20 15.16
C ASP A 668 -25.20 -10.48 15.34
N SER A 669 -25.48 -11.21 14.25
CA SER A 669 -26.31 -12.40 14.32
C SER A 669 -25.56 -13.60 14.94
N LYS A 670 -26.35 -14.48 15.56
CA LYS A 670 -25.89 -15.83 15.88
C LYS A 670 -25.59 -16.59 14.58
N GLU A 671 -24.73 -17.61 14.70
CA GLU A 671 -24.52 -18.56 13.61
C GLU A 671 -25.82 -19.30 13.31
N MET A 672 -26.09 -19.50 12.03
CA MET A 672 -27.27 -20.15 11.52
C MET A 672 -26.96 -20.88 10.22
N LYS A 673 -27.82 -21.83 9.89
CA LYS A 673 -27.74 -22.57 8.63
C LYS A 673 -28.26 -21.74 7.46
N LEU A 674 -27.85 -22.09 6.25
CA LEU A 674 -28.40 -21.52 5.01
C LEU A 674 -29.94 -21.48 5.02
N SER A 675 -30.59 -22.56 5.45
CA SER A 675 -32.06 -22.67 5.51
C SER A 675 -32.74 -21.73 6.52
N GLN A 676 -31.97 -21.12 7.42
CA GLN A 676 -32.45 -20.20 8.46
C GLN A 676 -32.17 -18.73 8.13
N LEU A 677 -31.53 -18.43 7.00
CA LEU A 677 -31.30 -17.07 6.54
C LEU A 677 -32.63 -16.33 6.26
N PRO A 678 -32.63 -14.98 6.24
CA PRO A 678 -33.82 -14.20 5.92
C PRO A 678 -34.48 -14.65 4.61
N PRO A 679 -35.82 -14.75 4.54
CA PRO A 679 -36.53 -15.26 3.35
C PRO A 679 -36.16 -14.53 2.05
N ASP A 680 -36.02 -13.20 2.10
CA ASP A 680 -35.64 -12.41 0.93
C ASP A 680 -34.23 -12.72 0.44
N PHE A 681 -33.29 -12.92 1.38
CA PHE A 681 -31.91 -13.34 1.06
C PHE A 681 -31.89 -14.75 0.46
N LEU A 682 -32.64 -15.68 1.07
CA LEU A 682 -32.77 -17.05 0.57
C LEU A 682 -33.34 -17.11 -0.84
N LYS A 683 -34.37 -16.29 -1.11
CA LYS A 683 -34.95 -16.17 -2.43
C LYS A 683 -33.92 -15.66 -3.43
N ALA A 684 -33.25 -14.54 -3.13
CA ALA A 684 -32.21 -13.98 -3.99
C ALA A 684 -31.04 -14.96 -4.23
N TYR A 685 -30.65 -15.73 -3.22
CA TYR A 685 -29.60 -16.75 -3.32
C TYR A 685 -30.01 -17.88 -4.26
N LYS A 686 -31.25 -18.39 -4.13
CA LYS A 686 -31.79 -19.45 -5.01
C LYS A 686 -31.95 -18.96 -6.44
N ASP A 687 -32.44 -17.74 -6.61
CA ASP A 687 -32.60 -17.10 -7.93
C ASP A 687 -31.23 -16.96 -8.62
N ALA A 688 -30.21 -16.51 -7.88
CA ALA A 688 -28.83 -16.41 -8.39
C ALA A 688 -28.23 -17.79 -8.73
N LEU A 689 -28.42 -18.80 -7.88
CA LEU A 689 -27.93 -20.16 -8.12
C LEU A 689 -28.56 -20.77 -9.39
N SER A 690 -29.87 -20.65 -9.55
CA SER A 690 -30.59 -21.07 -10.75
C SER A 690 -30.11 -20.33 -12.01
N ASN A 691 -29.82 -19.03 -11.87
CA ASN A 691 -29.25 -18.25 -12.96
C ASN A 691 -27.85 -18.75 -13.37
N TYR A 692 -26.99 -19.10 -12.41
CA TYR A 692 -25.67 -19.68 -12.70
C TYR A 692 -25.77 -21.06 -13.34
N GLU A 693 -26.67 -21.92 -12.84
CA GLU A 693 -26.95 -23.21 -13.46
C GLU A 693 -27.36 -23.04 -14.93
N THR A 694 -28.25 -22.10 -15.21
CA THR A 694 -28.73 -21.84 -16.56
C THR A 694 -27.66 -21.23 -17.46
N THR A 695 -26.90 -20.26 -16.94
CA THR A 695 -25.86 -19.51 -17.67
C THR A 695 -24.70 -20.42 -18.05
N TYR A 696 -24.27 -21.28 -17.13
CA TYR A 696 -23.07 -22.11 -17.31
C TYR A 696 -23.36 -23.58 -17.63
N LYS A 697 -24.63 -23.96 -17.85
CA LYS A 697 -24.99 -25.35 -18.21
C LYS A 697 -24.20 -25.91 -19.40
N ASN A 698 -23.84 -25.04 -20.34
CA ASN A 698 -23.13 -25.38 -21.57
C ASN A 698 -21.64 -25.02 -21.53
N LEU A 699 -21.14 -24.52 -20.39
CA LEU A 699 -19.73 -24.19 -20.24
C LEU A 699 -18.91 -25.50 -20.23
N PRO A 700 -17.98 -25.69 -21.17
CA PRO A 700 -17.19 -26.92 -21.23
C PRO A 700 -16.28 -27.02 -20.00
N PRO A 701 -15.92 -28.25 -19.57
CA PRO A 701 -14.90 -28.45 -18.55
C PRO A 701 -13.59 -27.72 -18.91
N GLY A 702 -12.98 -27.07 -17.93
CA GLY A 702 -11.73 -26.33 -18.10
C GLY A 702 -11.86 -24.94 -18.71
N ALA A 703 -13.06 -24.48 -19.10
CA ALA A 703 -13.24 -23.08 -19.47
C ALA A 703 -12.93 -22.20 -18.26
N ASN A 704 -12.04 -21.23 -18.40
CA ASN A 704 -11.65 -20.32 -17.33
C ASN A 704 -12.29 -18.94 -17.54
N PRO A 705 -13.56 -18.71 -17.14
CA PRO A 705 -14.23 -17.42 -17.35
C PRO A 705 -13.70 -16.27 -16.47
N GLY A 706 -12.49 -16.41 -15.91
CA GLY A 706 -11.96 -15.53 -14.87
C GLY A 706 -12.54 -15.90 -13.49
N GLY A 707 -11.72 -15.81 -12.44
CA GLY A 707 -12.11 -16.22 -11.07
C GLY A 707 -13.16 -15.35 -10.37
N GLY A 708 -13.78 -14.39 -11.08
CA GLY A 708 -14.80 -13.50 -10.53
C GLY A 708 -16.23 -13.97 -10.85
N PRO A 709 -17.23 -13.63 -10.01
CA PRO A 709 -18.62 -13.73 -10.45
C PRO A 709 -18.80 -12.87 -11.72
N PRO A 710 -19.59 -13.32 -12.71
CA PRO A 710 -19.88 -12.50 -13.88
C PRO A 710 -20.54 -11.19 -13.45
N PRO A 711 -20.35 -10.09 -14.21
CA PRO A 711 -21.10 -8.88 -13.96
C PRO A 711 -22.60 -9.19 -13.94
N PRO A 712 -23.38 -8.58 -13.04
CA PRO A 712 -24.83 -8.78 -13.04
C PRO A 712 -25.41 -8.48 -14.43
N PRO A 713 -26.51 -9.14 -14.83
CA PRO A 713 -27.15 -8.84 -16.10
C PRO A 713 -27.39 -7.33 -16.22
N ALA A 714 -27.11 -6.76 -17.38
CA ALA A 714 -27.37 -5.35 -17.64
C ALA A 714 -28.83 -5.03 -17.29
N ARG A 715 -29.04 -4.03 -16.42
CA ARG A 715 -30.37 -3.57 -16.01
C ARG A 715 -31.00 -2.67 -17.06
#